data_AF-A0A2V8LYM5-F1
#
_entry.id   AF-A0A2V8LYM5-F1
#
_cell.length_a   1.000
_cell.length_b   1.000
_cell.length_c   1.000
_cell.angle_alpha   90.00
_cell.angle_beta   90.00
_cell.angle_gamma   90.00
#
_symmetry.space_group_name_H-M   'P 1'
#
loop_
_entity.id
_entity.type
_entity.pdbx_description
1 polymer ?
#
loop_
_entity_poly.entity_id
_entity_poly.type
_entity_poly.pdbx_seq_one_letter_code
_entity_poly.pdbx_strand_id
1 'polypeptide(L)'
;MHPLTLKAVGGVNISAEIKFDGYDRDDVVLKQSARTDGSGFATLDFQIPQNVEDSEGEIRVTAHRGILIESAESEVNVDRYAQVMVSTDKPLYQPGQTLHTRVLMFDSSRHALGNQKATLKISDPENTTAFRTEINSSRFGVASADWPIPDNTRLGDYRIEVQLEDDKHDDSYGATTVKFSRYDLPNFTVNVKPDRAYYLPEQDAAVEVNADYLFGQPVKRGHVRVVRETERQWNYREQKWETEEGDKYEGDVDREGRFVAHVKLSEEHAKLKEEDYSRYTDLSYAAYFTDATTNRTEQRRFDLRLSKDAIHVYVVGRNYRQVRDFPLEFYVSTSYADGTPASCEVAVSRVWDEDESRAELLLRTIKTNRYGLAKVSALTLPKDSDEDADVSLMFRSRDDKGATGKHTENLNLSDKPIARITTDKSLYRDGEPIHAEIVANQSDLTLAVDTINEEKVLQSQLVHLQKGRASLVIPYRAEFSGAITLAAYAPAAGEDDDFAYNSRTILYPHDRDLKLKLALNQESYRPGEEASANFLTRAATGGAAESALGIVIFDKAVEERARTDREFGGGYGFYGAYCYLSGCNGDVAGVTRKDLDRVDLSKPLPDGLDLVAEVLLTNSGFEPRFFHSETYDANPARLFKDFIGYQIDPLKDRLESEYKLNCDYPTDEAALRRFASTAGIAFDELLDPWETPYRTSFFAQGAADVLEMTSAGADKQFNTADDFTVLRIERPYFRFTGEAINRGAQRFHSRTGQFIRDAGTLKRELRQEGIDFDSLHDPWGEPYRLDFGVSQTKFQIFVRSSGPDKRFAPKSDDDVLLWTSSIDYSTDLQARVDAALIAYFKVTSHLP
;
A
#
# COMPACT_ATOMS: atom_id res chain seq x y z
N MET A 1 -9.70 14.97 -12.83
CA MET A 1 -11.15 14.82 -13.13
C MET A 1 -11.71 16.15 -13.65
N HIS A 2 -12.94 16.19 -14.20
CA HIS A 2 -13.59 17.45 -14.57
C HIS A 2 -13.86 18.29 -13.31
N PRO A 3 -13.43 19.57 -13.26
CA PRO A 3 -13.49 20.39 -12.04
C PRO A 3 -14.91 20.51 -11.45
N LEU A 4 -15.93 20.57 -12.31
CA LEU A 4 -17.33 20.76 -11.90
C LEU A 4 -18.13 19.46 -11.73
N THR A 5 -17.83 18.42 -12.50
CA THR A 5 -18.66 17.20 -12.53
C THR A 5 -18.01 16.03 -11.82
N LEU A 6 -16.74 16.15 -11.43
CA LEU A 6 -15.92 15.08 -10.85
C LEU A 6 -15.89 13.80 -11.71
N LYS A 7 -16.18 13.91 -13.01
CA LYS A 7 -16.14 12.79 -13.95
C LYS A 7 -14.79 12.72 -14.64
N ALA A 8 -14.37 11.51 -15.00
CA ALA A 8 -13.22 11.31 -15.86
C ALA A 8 -13.43 12.00 -17.23
N VAL A 9 -12.35 12.52 -17.81
CA VAL A 9 -12.40 13.33 -19.04
C VAL A 9 -11.41 12.79 -20.06
N GLY A 10 -11.91 12.46 -21.24
CA GLY A 10 -11.07 12.07 -22.37
C GLY A 10 -10.44 13.23 -23.13
N GLY A 11 -9.35 12.94 -23.82
CA GLY A 11 -8.64 13.87 -24.69
C GLY A 11 -7.74 14.88 -23.98
N VAL A 12 -7.43 14.68 -22.70
CA VAL A 12 -6.50 15.48 -21.89
C VAL A 12 -5.06 15.06 -22.22
N ASN A 13 -4.17 16.02 -22.46
CA ASN A 13 -2.76 15.72 -22.72
C ASN A 13 -2.04 15.54 -21.38
N ILE A 14 -1.35 14.42 -21.20
CA ILE A 14 -0.58 14.11 -20.00
C ILE A 14 0.90 14.11 -20.38
N SER A 15 1.73 14.79 -19.61
CA SER A 15 3.19 14.69 -19.65
C SER A 15 3.69 14.28 -18.28
N ALA A 16 4.54 13.26 -18.23
CA ALA A 16 5.15 12.81 -16.99
C ALA A 16 6.68 12.82 -17.11
N GLU A 17 7.32 13.15 -16.00
CA GLU A 17 8.77 13.19 -15.86
C GLU A 17 9.15 12.40 -14.60
N ILE A 18 10.14 11.52 -14.71
CA ILE A 18 10.80 10.89 -13.56
C ILE A 18 12.22 11.41 -13.50
N LYS A 19 12.61 11.98 -12.36
CA LYS A 19 13.95 12.48 -12.10
C LYS A 19 14.62 11.62 -11.03
N PHE A 20 15.79 11.09 -11.35
CA PHE A 20 16.70 10.48 -10.38
C PHE A 20 17.90 11.41 -10.19
N ASP A 21 18.26 11.70 -8.95
CA ASP A 21 19.37 12.59 -8.66
C ASP A 21 20.70 11.89 -8.96
N GLY A 22 21.56 12.55 -9.75
CA GLY A 22 22.90 12.07 -10.03
C GLY A 22 23.85 12.62 -8.99
N TYR A 23 24.05 11.95 -7.85
CA TYR A 23 24.93 12.44 -6.78
C TYR A 23 26.24 13.10 -7.29
N ASP A 24 27.07 12.33 -8.01
CA ASP A 24 28.34 12.77 -8.60
C ASP A 24 28.28 12.88 -10.15
N ARG A 25 27.08 12.78 -10.74
CA ARG A 25 26.85 12.73 -12.21
C ARG A 25 25.66 13.61 -12.62
N ASP A 26 25.41 13.71 -13.92
CA ASP A 26 24.19 14.38 -14.39
C ASP A 26 22.94 13.59 -13.95
N ASP A 27 21.90 14.32 -13.52
CA ASP A 27 20.59 13.75 -13.20
C ASP A 27 20.04 12.92 -14.37
N VAL A 28 19.40 11.79 -14.03
CA VAL A 28 18.70 10.98 -15.04
C VAL A 28 17.25 11.41 -15.09
N VAL A 29 16.87 12.08 -16.18
CA VAL A 29 15.51 12.56 -16.41
C VAL A 29 14.84 11.75 -17.53
N LEU A 30 13.79 11.01 -17.17
CA LEU A 30 12.97 10.24 -18.10
C LEU A 30 11.68 11.00 -18.36
N LYS A 31 11.26 11.12 -19.61
CA LYS A 31 10.04 11.84 -20.00
C LYS A 31 9.14 10.97 -20.84
N GLN A 32 7.85 11.00 -20.55
CA GLN A 32 6.84 10.36 -21.38
C GLN A 32 5.59 11.24 -21.50
N SER A 33 4.85 11.07 -22.59
CA SER A 33 3.58 11.76 -22.80
C SER A 33 2.53 10.83 -23.37
N ALA A 34 1.28 11.07 -23.00
CA ALA A 34 0.12 10.32 -23.48
C ALA A 34 -1.09 11.25 -23.54
N ARG A 35 -2.18 10.75 -24.12
CA ARG A 35 -3.46 11.46 -24.14
C ARG A 35 -4.52 10.56 -23.53
N THR A 36 -5.36 11.12 -22.65
CA THR A 36 -6.42 10.33 -22.04
C THR A 36 -7.41 9.82 -23.09
N ASP A 37 -7.79 8.57 -22.97
CA ASP A 37 -8.77 7.93 -23.84
C ASP A 37 -10.20 8.41 -23.54
N GLY A 38 -11.22 7.88 -24.23
CA GLY A 38 -12.62 8.27 -24.01
C GLY A 38 -13.14 8.02 -22.59
N SER A 39 -12.43 7.21 -21.81
CA SER A 39 -12.75 6.88 -20.42
C SER A 39 -11.96 7.75 -19.41
N GLY A 40 -11.02 8.56 -19.89
CA GLY A 40 -10.24 9.50 -19.10
C GLY A 40 -8.94 8.95 -18.53
N PHE A 41 -8.44 7.83 -19.05
CA PHE A 41 -7.21 7.16 -18.60
C PHE A 41 -6.10 7.24 -19.63
N ALA A 42 -4.84 7.22 -19.17
CA ALA A 42 -3.65 7.17 -20.01
C ALA A 42 -2.59 6.30 -19.33
N THR A 43 -1.90 5.45 -20.10
CA THR A 43 -0.78 4.63 -19.64
C THR A 43 0.53 5.23 -20.13
N LEU A 44 1.52 5.32 -19.24
CA LEU A 44 2.84 5.89 -19.52
C LEU A 44 3.90 4.85 -19.11
N ASP A 45 4.61 4.31 -20.10
CA ASP A 45 5.68 3.34 -19.85
C ASP A 45 7.03 4.05 -19.76
N PHE A 46 7.74 3.81 -18.65
CA PHE A 46 9.11 4.26 -18.43
C PHE A 46 10.06 3.06 -18.47
N GLN A 47 11.17 3.21 -19.19
CA GLN A 47 12.28 2.24 -19.17
C GLN A 47 13.37 2.82 -18.28
N ILE A 48 13.50 2.29 -17.06
CA ILE A 48 14.51 2.74 -16.10
C ILE A 48 15.88 2.21 -16.54
N PRO A 49 16.86 3.08 -16.86
CA PRO A 49 18.19 2.63 -17.27
C PRO A 49 18.96 1.94 -16.14
N GLN A 50 19.77 0.92 -16.46
CA GLN A 50 20.62 0.23 -15.47
C GLN A 50 21.69 1.12 -14.82
N ASN A 51 21.97 2.30 -15.39
CA ASN A 51 22.95 3.26 -14.86
C ASN A 51 22.36 4.23 -13.82
N VAL A 52 21.08 4.15 -13.49
CA VAL A 52 20.49 4.93 -12.40
C VAL A 52 21.18 4.52 -11.08
N GLU A 53 21.67 5.51 -10.33
CA GLU A 53 22.45 5.36 -9.08
C GLU A 53 21.71 5.88 -7.84
N ASP A 54 20.52 6.47 -7.97
CA ASP A 54 19.59 6.75 -6.86
C ASP A 54 18.40 5.75 -6.76
N SER A 55 18.20 5.14 -5.58
CA SER A 55 17.11 4.18 -5.33
C SER A 55 15.74 4.83 -5.31
N GLU A 56 15.71 6.16 -5.21
CA GLU A 56 14.52 6.98 -5.15
C GLU A 56 14.54 7.95 -6.33
N GLY A 57 13.36 8.18 -6.92
CA GLY A 57 13.18 9.15 -7.98
C GLY A 57 11.89 9.93 -7.78
N GLU A 58 11.85 11.17 -8.21
CA GLU A 58 10.65 12.01 -8.14
C GLU A 58 9.89 11.89 -9.46
N ILE A 59 8.63 11.44 -9.41
CA ILE A 59 7.72 11.49 -10.55
C ILE A 59 6.83 12.71 -10.46
N ARG A 60 6.83 13.55 -11.51
CA ARG A 60 5.88 14.64 -11.71
C ARG A 60 5.01 14.33 -12.91
N VAL A 61 3.69 14.28 -12.71
CA VAL A 61 2.70 14.12 -13.77
C VAL A 61 1.95 15.44 -13.95
N THR A 62 1.90 15.96 -15.17
CA THR A 62 1.21 17.20 -15.53
C THR A 62 0.12 16.94 -16.57
N ALA A 63 -1.09 17.40 -16.29
CA ALA A 63 -2.24 17.31 -17.16
C ALA A 63 -2.57 18.67 -17.76
N HIS A 64 -2.71 18.73 -19.08
CA HIS A 64 -3.02 19.93 -19.85
C HIS A 64 -4.35 19.78 -20.59
N ARG A 65 -5.26 20.74 -20.36
CA ARG A 65 -6.52 20.87 -21.12
C ARG A 65 -6.88 22.34 -21.34
N GLY A 66 -6.46 22.89 -22.47
CA GLY A 66 -6.63 24.32 -22.74
C GLY A 66 -5.78 25.14 -21.77
N ILE A 67 -6.42 26.04 -21.01
CA ILE A 67 -5.74 26.83 -19.97
C ILE A 67 -5.57 26.09 -18.65
N LEU A 68 -6.24 24.93 -18.48
CA LEU A 68 -6.14 24.13 -17.27
C LEU A 68 -4.84 23.34 -17.27
N ILE A 69 -4.04 23.55 -16.22
CA ILE A 69 -2.81 22.83 -15.96
C ILE A 69 -2.85 22.37 -14.52
N GLU A 70 -2.78 21.06 -14.31
CA GLU A 70 -2.73 20.45 -12.99
C GLU A 70 -1.52 19.52 -12.93
N SER A 71 -0.88 19.44 -11.77
CA SER A 71 0.25 18.52 -11.55
C SER A 71 0.12 17.76 -10.25
N ALA A 72 0.62 16.53 -10.27
CA ALA A 72 0.74 15.66 -9.10
C ALA A 72 2.18 15.11 -9.04
N GLU A 73 2.71 14.97 -7.83
CA GLU A 73 4.07 14.53 -7.57
C GLU A 73 4.06 13.32 -6.63
N SER A 74 5.03 12.44 -6.78
CA SER A 74 5.22 11.29 -5.90
C SER A 74 6.66 10.77 -5.99
N GLU A 75 6.98 9.83 -5.11
CA GLU A 75 8.27 9.12 -5.10
C GLU A 75 8.13 7.76 -5.83
N VAL A 76 9.16 7.41 -6.58
CA VAL A 76 9.33 6.15 -7.28
C VAL A 76 10.54 5.45 -6.69
N ASN A 77 10.30 4.33 -6.01
CA ASN A 77 11.36 3.51 -5.46
C ASN A 77 11.73 2.40 -6.44
N VAL A 78 13.02 2.24 -6.68
CA VAL A 78 13.58 1.18 -7.54
C VAL A 78 14.27 0.16 -6.65
N ASP A 79 13.86 -1.11 -6.72
CA ASP A 79 14.54 -2.18 -5.99
C ASP A 79 15.93 -2.45 -6.58
N ARG A 80 16.93 -2.33 -5.71
CA ARG A 80 18.35 -2.48 -6.05
C ARG A 80 19.04 -3.57 -5.28
N TYR A 81 18.35 -4.26 -4.37
CA TYR A 81 19.04 -5.23 -3.55
C TYR A 81 19.54 -6.39 -4.41
N ALA A 82 20.86 -6.48 -4.50
CA ALA A 82 21.50 -7.61 -5.14
C ALA A 82 21.40 -8.83 -4.22
N GLN A 83 21.23 -9.99 -4.85
CA GLN A 83 21.16 -11.26 -4.15
C GLN A 83 22.54 -11.90 -4.14
N VAL A 84 23.11 -12.02 -2.94
CA VAL A 84 24.40 -12.66 -2.71
C VAL A 84 24.20 -13.97 -1.96
N MET A 85 24.61 -15.07 -2.58
CA MET A 85 24.35 -16.43 -2.07
C MET A 85 25.67 -17.13 -1.79
N VAL A 86 25.88 -17.52 -0.53
CA VAL A 86 27.16 -18.07 -0.06
C VAL A 86 26.98 -19.54 0.30
N SER A 87 27.94 -20.37 -0.14
CA SER A 87 27.92 -21.83 0.04
C SER A 87 29.34 -22.38 0.20
N THR A 88 29.47 -23.53 0.85
CA THR A 88 30.75 -24.21 1.09
C THR A 88 30.73 -25.62 0.55
N ASP A 89 31.88 -26.19 0.17
CA ASP A 89 31.94 -27.56 -0.37
C ASP A 89 31.59 -28.65 0.67
N LYS A 90 31.75 -28.34 1.97
CA LYS A 90 31.41 -29.23 3.08
C LYS A 90 30.61 -28.49 4.15
N PRO A 91 29.75 -29.20 4.91
CA PRO A 91 29.04 -28.61 6.04
C PRO A 91 29.90 -28.52 7.32
N LEU A 92 31.01 -29.26 7.38
CA LEU A 92 31.85 -29.42 8.58
C LEU A 92 33.33 -29.51 8.18
N TYR A 93 34.19 -28.71 8.83
CA TYR A 93 35.64 -28.73 8.62
C TYR A 93 36.40 -29.03 9.90
N GLN A 94 37.63 -29.50 9.73
CA GLN A 94 38.62 -29.61 10.80
C GLN A 94 39.69 -28.53 10.63
N PRO A 95 40.31 -28.06 11.74
CA PRO A 95 41.55 -27.30 11.66
C PRO A 95 42.60 -27.99 10.78
N GLY A 96 43.34 -27.22 9.98
CA GLY A 96 44.30 -27.72 8.99
C GLY A 96 43.72 -28.03 7.61
N GLN A 97 42.38 -28.07 7.46
CA GLN A 97 41.74 -28.21 6.14
C GLN A 97 41.67 -26.87 5.40
N THR A 98 41.35 -26.90 4.10
CA THR A 98 41.00 -25.69 3.34
C THR A 98 39.49 -25.59 3.23
N LEU A 99 38.94 -24.44 3.63
CA LEU A 99 37.54 -24.08 3.42
C LEU A 99 37.39 -23.53 1.99
N HIS A 100 36.59 -24.20 1.16
CA HIS A 100 36.25 -23.71 -0.18
C HIS A 100 34.88 -23.03 -0.14
N THR A 101 34.84 -21.76 -0.49
CA THR A 101 33.61 -20.96 -0.54
C THR A 101 33.25 -20.65 -1.99
N ARG A 102 31.97 -20.80 -2.33
CA ARG A 102 31.36 -20.37 -3.59
C ARG A 102 30.32 -19.30 -3.31
N VAL A 103 30.34 -18.25 -4.13
CA VAL A 103 29.41 -17.13 -4.09
C VAL A 103 28.70 -17.00 -5.43
N LEU A 104 27.39 -16.80 -5.42
CA LEU A 104 26.60 -16.38 -6.58
C LEU A 104 26.03 -14.98 -6.33
N MET A 105 26.08 -14.12 -7.35
CA MET A 105 25.64 -12.72 -7.28
C MET A 105 24.68 -12.41 -8.43
N PHE A 106 23.49 -11.94 -8.08
CA PHE A 106 22.44 -11.56 -9.03
C PHE A 106 21.84 -10.20 -8.69
N ASP A 107 21.36 -9.46 -9.70
CA ASP A 107 20.56 -8.25 -9.47
C ASP A 107 19.14 -8.59 -9.00
N SER A 108 18.34 -7.57 -8.66
CA SER A 108 16.92 -7.72 -8.27
C SER A 108 16.06 -8.39 -9.36
N SER A 109 16.48 -8.29 -10.62
CA SER A 109 15.85 -8.95 -11.78
C SER A 109 16.36 -10.38 -12.03
N ARG A 110 17.21 -10.94 -11.14
CA ARG A 110 17.83 -12.26 -11.24
C ARG A 110 18.81 -12.43 -12.41
N HIS A 111 19.36 -11.34 -12.94
CA HIS A 111 20.47 -11.40 -13.89
C HIS A 111 21.80 -11.52 -13.16
N ALA A 112 22.75 -12.22 -13.75
CA ALA A 112 24.07 -12.40 -13.17
C ALA A 112 24.85 -11.08 -13.11
N LEU A 113 25.37 -10.74 -11.93
CA LEU A 113 26.27 -9.59 -11.75
C LEU A 113 27.70 -9.99 -12.10
N GLY A 114 28.14 -9.67 -13.33
CA GLY A 114 29.45 -10.04 -13.83
C GLY A 114 30.56 -9.02 -13.54
N ASN A 115 31.77 -9.51 -13.22
CA ASN A 115 32.92 -8.67 -12.82
C ASN A 115 32.63 -7.79 -11.59
N GLN A 116 31.74 -8.25 -10.72
CA GLN A 116 31.34 -7.58 -9.50
C GLN A 116 32.39 -7.79 -8.41
N LYS A 117 32.86 -6.71 -7.81
CA LYS A 117 33.75 -6.73 -6.64
C LYS A 117 32.96 -6.97 -5.37
N ALA A 118 33.54 -7.75 -4.45
CA ALA A 118 32.99 -7.99 -3.13
C ALA A 118 34.09 -8.31 -2.11
N THR A 119 33.88 -7.95 -0.84
CA THR A 119 34.68 -8.44 0.29
C THR A 119 34.03 -9.71 0.83
N LEU A 120 34.81 -10.78 0.97
CA LEU A 120 34.47 -11.93 1.80
C LEU A 120 35.17 -11.82 3.16
N LYS A 121 34.41 -11.99 4.23
CA LYS A 121 34.85 -11.96 5.62
C LYS A 121 34.42 -13.23 6.34
N ILE A 122 35.32 -13.84 7.10
CA ILE A 122 35.02 -14.98 7.98
C ILE A 122 35.26 -14.54 9.41
N SER A 123 34.23 -14.65 10.24
CA SER A 123 34.27 -14.32 11.66
C SER A 123 34.14 -15.59 12.51
N ASP A 124 34.88 -15.63 13.61
CA ASP A 124 34.83 -16.71 14.59
C ASP A 124 33.59 -16.61 15.51
N PRO A 125 33.38 -17.57 16.43
CA PRO A 125 32.22 -17.55 17.33
C PRO A 125 32.13 -16.35 18.28
N GLU A 126 33.23 -15.60 18.46
CA GLU A 126 33.27 -14.37 19.28
C GLU A 126 33.14 -13.12 18.39
N ASN A 127 32.71 -13.28 17.12
CA ASN A 127 32.62 -12.24 16.09
C ASN A 127 33.97 -11.57 15.73
N THR A 128 35.09 -12.23 16.00
CA THR A 128 36.43 -11.76 15.61
C THR A 128 36.73 -12.19 14.17
N THR A 129 37.22 -11.27 13.34
CA THR A 129 37.58 -11.58 11.95
C THR A 129 38.78 -12.52 11.91
N ALA A 130 38.57 -13.75 11.41
CA ALA A 130 39.61 -14.76 11.22
C ALA A 130 40.23 -14.70 9.81
N PHE A 131 39.45 -14.31 8.80
CA PHE A 131 39.90 -14.18 7.42
C PHE A 131 39.14 -13.08 6.69
N ARG A 132 39.81 -12.37 5.77
CA ARG A 132 39.19 -11.38 4.90
C ARG A 132 39.91 -11.36 3.56
N THR A 133 39.16 -11.31 2.46
CA THR A 133 39.72 -11.24 1.10
C THR A 133 38.76 -10.54 0.15
N GLU A 134 39.29 -9.94 -0.92
CA GLU A 134 38.51 -9.40 -2.03
C GLU A 134 38.28 -10.50 -3.07
N ILE A 135 37.06 -10.61 -3.58
CA ILE A 135 36.66 -11.54 -4.63
C ILE A 135 36.00 -10.79 -5.79
N ASN A 136 36.14 -11.35 -6.99
CA ASN A 136 35.50 -10.84 -8.20
C ASN A 136 34.65 -11.93 -8.85
N SER A 137 33.42 -11.59 -9.23
CA SER A 137 32.56 -12.51 -9.95
C SER A 137 32.97 -12.67 -11.42
N SER A 138 32.78 -13.86 -11.96
CA SER A 138 32.83 -14.12 -13.40
C SER A 138 31.63 -13.51 -14.12
N ARG A 139 31.61 -13.52 -15.46
CA ARG A 139 30.44 -13.09 -16.26
C ARG A 139 29.12 -13.83 -15.95
N PHE A 140 29.17 -14.94 -15.21
CA PHE A 140 28.01 -15.70 -14.76
C PHE A 140 27.62 -15.38 -13.31
N GLY A 141 28.19 -14.34 -12.70
CA GLY A 141 27.91 -13.97 -11.31
C GLY A 141 28.55 -14.90 -10.29
N VAL A 142 29.47 -15.78 -10.70
CA VAL A 142 30.11 -16.77 -9.80
C VAL A 142 31.46 -16.26 -9.32
N ALA A 143 31.69 -16.28 -8.00
CA ALA A 143 32.99 -16.06 -7.36
C ALA A 143 33.34 -17.20 -6.40
N SER A 144 34.61 -17.30 -6.00
CA SER A 144 35.08 -18.30 -5.05
C SER A 144 36.24 -17.78 -4.20
N ALA A 145 36.39 -18.30 -2.99
CA ALA A 145 37.53 -18.04 -2.12
C ALA A 145 37.93 -19.29 -1.35
N ASP A 146 39.24 -19.45 -1.14
CA ASP A 146 39.81 -20.53 -0.35
C ASP A 146 40.46 -19.96 0.90
N TRP A 147 40.13 -20.52 2.06
CA TRP A 147 40.79 -20.19 3.32
C TRP A 147 41.49 -21.44 3.90
N PRO A 148 42.84 -21.48 3.93
CA PRO A 148 43.57 -22.53 4.64
C PRO A 148 43.38 -22.34 6.15
N ILE A 149 42.57 -23.19 6.77
CA ILE A 149 42.20 -23.09 8.18
C ILE A 149 43.43 -23.41 9.04
N PRO A 150 43.91 -22.48 9.89
CA PRO A 150 45.04 -22.74 10.78
C PRO A 150 44.82 -23.95 11.71
N ASP A 151 45.88 -24.70 12.04
CA ASP A 151 45.78 -25.88 12.92
C ASP A 151 45.32 -25.55 14.36
N ASN A 152 45.56 -24.31 14.80
CA ASN A 152 45.16 -23.78 16.10
C ASN A 152 43.81 -23.03 16.08
N THR A 153 43.05 -23.17 14.99
CA THR A 153 41.70 -22.57 14.87
C THR A 153 40.79 -23.10 15.98
N ARG A 154 40.04 -22.20 16.60
CA ARG A 154 39.06 -22.52 17.64
C ARG A 154 37.94 -23.36 17.02
N LEU A 155 37.36 -24.28 17.79
CA LEU A 155 36.18 -25.03 17.35
C LEU A 155 34.92 -24.20 17.62
N GLY A 156 33.89 -24.41 16.80
CA GLY A 156 32.63 -23.69 16.88
C GLY A 156 32.11 -23.27 15.51
N ASP A 157 31.10 -22.41 15.54
CA ASP A 157 30.42 -21.91 14.35
C ASP A 157 31.08 -20.63 13.85
N TYR A 158 31.52 -20.66 12.59
CA TYR A 158 32.13 -19.53 11.89
C TYR A 158 31.13 -18.94 10.90
N ARG A 159 31.01 -17.62 10.89
CA ARG A 159 30.14 -16.89 9.95
C ARG A 159 30.96 -16.44 8.76
N ILE A 160 30.56 -16.84 7.56
CA ILE A 160 31.09 -16.37 6.29
C ILE A 160 30.12 -15.33 5.76
N GLU A 161 30.61 -14.13 5.48
CA GLU A 161 29.84 -12.99 5.01
C GLU A 161 30.49 -12.42 3.76
N VAL A 162 29.68 -12.03 2.78
CA VAL A 162 30.13 -11.46 1.52
C VAL A 162 29.34 -10.18 1.29
N GLN A 163 30.04 -9.05 1.24
CA GLN A 163 29.50 -7.72 0.99
C GLN A 163 29.92 -7.25 -0.40
N LEU A 164 29.01 -6.71 -1.21
CA LEU A 164 29.38 -6.10 -2.48
C LEU A 164 30.12 -4.76 -2.25
N GLU A 165 31.04 -4.43 -3.14
CA GLU A 165 31.90 -3.22 -3.06
C GLU A 165 31.61 -2.27 -4.23
N ASP A 166 30.37 -1.79 -4.33
CA ASP A 166 30.02 -0.70 -5.24
C ASP A 166 28.92 0.18 -4.64
N ASP A 167 28.82 1.42 -5.11
CA ASP A 167 27.88 2.42 -4.58
C ASP A 167 26.40 2.09 -4.85
N LYS A 168 26.11 1.14 -5.76
CA LYS A 168 24.73 0.74 -6.10
C LYS A 168 24.19 -0.36 -5.19
N HIS A 169 25.07 -1.19 -4.65
CA HIS A 169 24.75 -2.40 -3.91
C HIS A 169 25.56 -2.52 -2.62
N ASP A 170 26.06 -1.41 -2.06
CA ASP A 170 26.92 -1.40 -0.87
C ASP A 170 26.24 -1.99 0.37
N ASP A 171 24.90 -1.96 0.44
CA ASP A 171 24.08 -2.63 1.45
C ASP A 171 23.79 -4.12 1.15
N SER A 172 24.11 -4.60 -0.05
CA SER A 172 23.83 -5.98 -0.47
C SER A 172 24.90 -6.95 0.05
N TYR A 173 24.46 -7.94 0.83
CA TYR A 173 25.33 -8.97 1.36
C TYR A 173 24.67 -10.34 1.46
N GLY A 174 25.51 -11.35 1.55
CA GLY A 174 25.10 -12.74 1.75
C GLY A 174 25.91 -13.37 2.87
N ALA A 175 25.31 -14.24 3.66
CA ALA A 175 26.02 -14.93 4.72
C ALA A 175 25.62 -16.39 4.85
N THR A 176 26.55 -17.19 5.35
CA THR A 176 26.30 -18.58 5.76
C THR A 176 27.15 -18.91 6.98
N THR A 177 26.80 -20.00 7.66
CA THR A 177 27.53 -20.48 8.84
C THR A 177 28.11 -21.85 8.56
N VAL A 178 29.36 -22.05 8.97
CA VAL A 178 30.06 -23.33 8.86
C VAL A 178 30.61 -23.74 10.22
N LYS A 179 30.48 -25.02 10.57
CA LYS A 179 30.99 -25.55 11.83
C LYS A 179 32.41 -26.08 11.67
N PHE A 180 33.28 -25.72 12.61
CA PHE A 180 34.61 -26.30 12.77
C PHE A 180 34.65 -27.20 14.00
N SER A 181 35.02 -28.46 13.81
CA SER A 181 35.08 -29.47 14.86
C SER A 181 36.18 -30.49 14.55
N ARG A 182 36.74 -31.14 15.58
CA ARG A 182 37.57 -32.33 15.39
C ARG A 182 36.65 -33.54 15.31
N TYR A 183 36.73 -34.30 14.23
CA TYR A 183 35.88 -35.48 14.06
C TYR A 183 36.65 -36.66 13.51
N ASP A 184 36.35 -37.83 14.04
CA ASP A 184 36.64 -39.10 13.37
C ASP A 184 35.44 -39.47 12.51
N LEU A 185 35.70 -40.03 11.33
CA LEU A 185 34.63 -40.54 10.48
C LEU A 185 33.97 -41.76 11.18
N PRO A 186 32.63 -41.80 11.23
CA PRO A 186 31.91 -42.92 11.83
C PRO A 186 32.15 -44.18 11.01
N ASN A 187 32.22 -45.35 11.66
CA ASN A 187 32.34 -46.63 10.96
C ASN A 187 30.98 -47.28 10.65
N PHE A 188 29.93 -46.81 11.31
CA PHE A 188 28.55 -47.28 11.18
C PHE A 188 27.55 -46.14 11.40
N THR A 189 26.33 -46.30 10.89
CA THR A 189 25.21 -45.39 11.10
C THR A 189 24.20 -45.99 12.06
N VAL A 190 23.68 -45.17 12.97
CA VAL A 190 22.56 -45.54 13.85
C VAL A 190 21.25 -45.14 13.17
N ASN A 191 20.35 -46.10 13.06
CA ASN A 191 19.00 -45.94 12.53
C ASN A 191 18.02 -45.97 13.69
N VAL A 192 17.06 -45.04 13.66
CA VAL A 192 15.99 -44.94 14.64
C VAL A 192 14.67 -44.89 13.90
N LYS A 193 13.72 -45.71 14.33
CA LYS A 193 12.40 -45.82 13.73
C LYS A 193 11.32 -45.87 14.82
N PRO A 194 10.64 -44.73 15.08
CA PRO A 194 9.41 -44.73 15.85
C PRO A 194 8.33 -45.62 15.18
N ASP A 195 7.48 -46.25 15.97
CA ASP A 195 6.37 -47.09 15.48
C ASP A 195 5.26 -46.28 14.79
N ARG A 196 5.21 -44.97 15.03
CA ARG A 196 4.23 -44.04 14.47
C ARG A 196 4.90 -42.73 14.06
N ALA A 197 4.30 -42.03 13.10
CA ALA A 197 4.74 -40.70 12.71
C ALA A 197 4.38 -39.62 13.75
N TYR A 198 3.31 -39.87 14.53
CA TYR A 198 2.87 -39.02 15.63
C TYR A 198 2.06 -39.84 16.65
N TYR A 199 1.93 -39.29 17.86
CA TYR A 199 1.23 -39.92 18.99
C TYR A 199 0.07 -39.03 19.45
N LEU A 200 -1.09 -39.65 19.64
CA LEU A 200 -2.30 -39.03 20.21
C LEU A 200 -2.40 -39.32 21.71
N PRO A 201 -3.29 -38.65 22.46
CA PRO A 201 -3.50 -38.95 23.87
C PRO A 201 -3.70 -40.45 24.13
N GLU A 202 -3.13 -40.94 25.23
CA GLU A 202 -3.13 -42.36 25.64
C GLU A 202 -2.29 -43.30 24.76
N GLN A 203 -1.47 -42.76 23.85
CA GLN A 203 -0.53 -43.54 23.04
C GLN A 203 0.90 -43.35 23.55
N ASP A 204 1.56 -44.46 23.85
CA ASP A 204 2.99 -44.52 24.15
C ASP A 204 3.79 -44.88 22.89
N ALA A 205 5.09 -44.55 22.87
CA ALA A 205 5.95 -44.81 21.72
C ALA A 205 6.76 -46.10 21.87
N ALA A 206 6.86 -46.87 20.79
CA ALA A 206 7.83 -47.94 20.64
C ALA A 206 8.86 -47.52 19.59
N VAL A 207 10.10 -47.28 20.03
CA VAL A 207 11.18 -46.77 19.17
C VAL A 207 12.19 -47.88 18.92
N GLU A 208 12.25 -48.35 17.67
CA GLU A 208 13.25 -49.33 17.23
C GLU A 208 14.57 -48.61 16.91
N VAL A 209 15.68 -49.16 17.42
CA VAL A 209 17.03 -48.67 17.18
C VAL A 209 17.88 -49.83 16.69
N ASN A 210 18.58 -49.62 15.57
CA ASN A 210 19.56 -50.56 15.02
C ASN A 210 20.74 -49.79 14.42
N ALA A 211 21.80 -50.49 14.03
CA ALA A 211 22.96 -49.87 13.40
C ALA A 211 23.47 -50.71 12.22
N ASP A 212 24.00 -50.02 11.21
CA ASP A 212 24.59 -50.63 10.01
C ASP A 212 25.97 -50.03 9.75
N TYR A 213 26.98 -50.85 9.50
CA TYR A 213 28.28 -50.38 9.03
C TYR A 213 28.14 -49.61 7.71
N LEU A 214 29.04 -48.66 7.44
CA LEU A 214 28.98 -47.82 6.22
C LEU A 214 29.05 -48.62 4.91
N PHE A 215 29.53 -49.88 4.95
CA PHE A 215 29.52 -50.81 3.83
C PHE A 215 28.25 -51.69 3.75
N GLY A 216 27.24 -51.43 4.58
CA GLY A 216 25.88 -51.96 4.49
C GLY A 216 25.54 -53.20 5.32
N GLN A 217 26.43 -53.70 6.18
CA GLN A 217 26.13 -54.86 7.05
C GLN A 217 25.64 -54.42 8.44
N PRO A 218 24.70 -55.14 9.08
CA PRO A 218 24.16 -54.77 10.38
C PRO A 218 25.14 -55.05 11.53
N VAL A 219 25.13 -54.18 12.55
CA VAL A 219 25.89 -54.34 13.78
C VAL A 219 25.11 -55.26 14.74
N LYS A 220 25.46 -56.55 14.73
CA LYS A 220 24.71 -57.60 15.46
C LYS A 220 24.95 -57.68 16.96
N ARG A 221 25.94 -56.96 17.49
CA ARG A 221 26.30 -56.96 18.91
C ARG A 221 26.60 -55.54 19.35
N GLY A 222 25.71 -54.97 20.15
CA GLY A 222 25.88 -53.63 20.68
C GLY A 222 24.94 -53.33 21.83
N HIS A 223 25.22 -52.23 22.49
CA HIS A 223 24.43 -51.70 23.60
C HIS A 223 23.78 -50.38 23.16
N VAL A 224 22.48 -50.24 23.38
CA VAL A 224 21.70 -49.06 22.99
C VAL A 224 21.24 -48.29 24.22
N ARG A 225 21.31 -46.97 24.13
CA ARG A 225 20.80 -46.02 25.13
C ARG A 225 20.02 -44.91 24.43
N VAL A 226 18.72 -44.80 24.71
CA VAL A 226 17.84 -43.73 24.22
C VAL A 226 17.56 -42.79 25.38
N VAL A 227 17.84 -41.49 25.20
CA VAL A 227 17.65 -40.46 26.24
C VAL A 227 16.86 -39.28 25.70
N ARG A 228 16.02 -38.70 26.56
CA ARG A 228 15.38 -37.41 26.31
C ARG A 228 16.41 -36.29 26.49
N GLU A 229 16.59 -35.45 25.48
CA GLU A 229 17.45 -34.25 25.58
C GLU A 229 16.54 -33.04 25.84
N THR A 230 16.54 -32.48 27.06
CA THR A 230 15.68 -31.35 27.43
C THR A 230 16.34 -30.00 27.20
N GLU A 231 17.64 -29.89 27.49
CA GLU A 231 18.43 -28.69 27.26
C GLU A 231 19.85 -29.06 26.81
N ARG A 232 20.42 -28.27 25.90
CA ARG A 232 21.78 -28.48 25.41
C ARG A 232 22.47 -27.14 25.20
N GLN A 233 23.61 -26.96 25.86
CA GLN A 233 24.41 -25.75 25.77
C GLN A 233 25.86 -26.07 25.40
N TRP A 234 26.42 -25.31 24.45
CA TRP A 234 27.85 -25.42 24.12
C TRP A 234 28.66 -24.66 25.16
N ASN A 235 29.48 -25.39 25.92
CA ASN A 235 30.42 -24.76 26.83
C ASN A 235 31.64 -24.29 26.02
N TYR A 236 31.66 -23.01 25.64
CA TYR A 236 32.75 -22.41 24.87
C TYR A 236 34.12 -22.51 25.54
N ARG A 237 34.17 -22.56 26.87
CA ARG A 237 35.41 -22.66 27.64
C ARG A 237 35.98 -24.07 27.61
N GLU A 238 35.12 -25.08 27.71
CA GLU A 238 35.52 -26.50 27.74
C GLU A 238 35.46 -27.17 26.37
N GLN A 239 34.94 -26.48 25.35
CA GLN A 239 34.80 -26.96 23.97
C GLN A 239 34.02 -28.29 23.91
N LYS A 240 32.96 -28.40 24.72
CA LYS A 240 32.10 -29.59 24.80
C LYS A 240 30.63 -29.20 24.95
N TRP A 241 29.75 -30.10 24.56
CA TRP A 241 28.32 -29.97 24.83
C TRP A 241 28.00 -30.41 26.25
N GLU A 242 27.26 -29.58 26.97
CA GLU A 242 26.58 -29.96 28.19
C GLU A 242 25.12 -30.22 27.83
N THR A 243 24.60 -31.39 28.17
CA THR A 243 23.23 -31.82 27.84
C THR A 243 22.56 -32.27 29.12
N GLU A 244 21.39 -31.73 29.39
CA GLU A 244 20.53 -32.24 30.44
C GLU A 244 19.75 -33.43 29.88
N GLU A 245 20.04 -34.62 30.43
CA GLU A 245 19.37 -35.86 30.06
C GLU A 245 18.20 -36.10 31.01
N GLY A 246 17.00 -36.27 30.44
CA GLY A 246 15.79 -36.67 31.16
C GLY A 246 15.66 -38.19 31.25
N ASP A 247 14.48 -38.71 30.88
CA ASP A 247 14.21 -40.14 30.88
C ASP A 247 15.17 -40.93 29.97
N LYS A 248 15.56 -42.13 30.44
CA LYS A 248 16.51 -43.01 29.75
C LYS A 248 16.00 -44.44 29.59
N TYR A 249 16.32 -45.04 28.45
CA TYR A 249 15.95 -46.40 28.07
C TYR A 249 17.17 -47.12 27.52
N GLU A 250 17.59 -48.22 28.15
CA GLU A 250 18.88 -48.88 27.86
C GLU A 250 18.73 -50.39 27.73
N GLY A 251 19.55 -51.01 26.87
CA GLY A 251 19.64 -52.47 26.76
C GLY A 251 20.52 -52.94 25.62
N ASP A 252 20.81 -54.24 25.61
CA ASP A 252 21.56 -54.87 24.53
C ASP A 252 20.64 -55.21 23.35
N VAL A 253 21.21 -55.15 22.14
CA VAL A 253 20.48 -55.53 20.92
C VAL A 253 20.18 -57.03 20.88
N ASP A 254 19.08 -57.39 20.22
CA ASP A 254 18.69 -58.77 19.96
C ASP A 254 19.62 -59.48 18.94
N ARG A 255 19.31 -60.74 18.61
CA ARG A 255 20.10 -61.54 17.64
C ARG A 255 20.11 -60.96 16.23
N GLU A 256 19.18 -60.07 15.91
CA GLU A 256 19.04 -59.39 14.62
C GLU A 256 19.67 -57.98 14.65
N GLY A 257 20.22 -57.55 15.80
CA GLY A 257 20.87 -56.26 15.96
C GLY A 257 19.90 -55.11 16.28
N ARG A 258 18.71 -55.41 16.81
CA ARG A 258 17.68 -54.41 17.14
C ARG A 258 17.45 -54.26 18.65
N PHE A 259 17.14 -53.04 19.07
CA PHE A 259 16.65 -52.71 20.40
C PHE A 259 15.35 -51.91 20.27
N VAL A 260 14.36 -52.13 21.15
CA VAL A 260 13.09 -51.39 21.16
C VAL A 260 12.91 -50.69 22.50
N ALA A 261 12.89 -49.35 22.48
CA ALA A 261 12.60 -48.52 23.65
C ALA A 261 11.09 -48.27 23.75
N HIS A 262 10.50 -48.50 24.92
CA HIS A 262 9.10 -48.20 25.21
C HIS A 262 8.99 -46.91 26.03
N VAL A 263 8.70 -45.81 25.35
CA VAL A 263 8.67 -44.45 25.92
C VAL A 263 7.26 -44.09 26.32
N LYS A 264 7.07 -43.66 27.57
CA LYS A 264 5.76 -43.23 28.07
C LYS A 264 5.52 -41.76 27.74
N LEU A 265 4.37 -41.43 27.17
CA LEU A 265 4.07 -40.08 26.67
C LEU A 265 2.90 -39.39 27.41
N SER A 266 2.29 -40.06 28.40
CA SER A 266 1.08 -39.58 29.08
C SER A 266 1.26 -38.24 29.79
N GLU A 267 2.40 -38.00 30.44
CA GLU A 267 2.66 -36.74 31.16
C GLU A 267 2.86 -35.57 30.20
N GLU A 268 3.54 -35.80 29.08
CA GLU A 268 3.78 -34.77 28.06
C GLU A 268 2.51 -34.42 27.28
N HIS A 269 1.63 -35.40 27.04
CA HIS A 269 0.30 -35.12 26.50
C HIS A 269 -0.57 -34.28 27.44
N ALA A 270 -0.46 -34.48 28.77
CA ALA A 270 -1.16 -33.67 29.75
C ALA A 270 -0.69 -32.20 29.70
N LYS A 271 0.62 -31.97 29.58
CA LYS A 271 1.20 -30.63 29.40
C LYS A 271 0.72 -29.98 28.10
N LEU A 272 0.81 -30.70 26.97
CA LEU A 272 0.34 -30.18 25.67
C LEU A 272 -1.14 -29.79 25.72
N LYS A 273 -1.98 -30.54 26.44
CA LYS A 273 -3.42 -30.25 26.59
C LYS A 273 -3.68 -28.90 27.27
N GLU A 274 -2.83 -28.47 28.19
CA GLU A 274 -2.94 -27.19 28.91
C GLU A 274 -2.41 -26.00 28.10
N GLU A 275 -1.64 -26.22 27.03
CA GLU A 275 -1.16 -25.13 26.17
C GLU A 275 -2.28 -24.58 25.28
N ASP A 276 -2.48 -23.26 25.24
CA ASP A 276 -3.59 -22.67 24.48
C ASP A 276 -3.38 -22.72 22.95
N TYR A 277 -2.14 -22.51 22.48
CA TYR A 277 -1.87 -22.26 21.06
C TYR A 277 -1.27 -23.45 20.30
N SER A 278 -0.60 -24.38 20.97
CA SER A 278 0.12 -25.49 20.32
C SER A 278 -0.83 -26.62 19.94
N ARG A 279 -0.85 -27.02 18.65
CA ARG A 279 -1.59 -28.22 18.18
C ARG A 279 -0.80 -29.52 18.38
N TYR A 280 0.52 -29.41 18.38
CA TYR A 280 1.48 -30.49 18.57
C TYR A 280 2.74 -29.97 19.27
N THR A 281 3.54 -30.88 19.82
CA THR A 281 4.89 -30.61 20.31
C THR A 281 5.82 -31.74 19.88
N ASP A 282 7.06 -31.40 19.58
CA ASP A 282 8.10 -32.38 19.21
C ASP A 282 9.01 -32.59 20.41
N LEU A 283 9.07 -33.83 20.90
CA LEU A 283 9.95 -34.22 22.00
C LEU A 283 11.27 -34.73 21.44
N SER A 284 12.36 -34.07 21.81
CA SER A 284 13.69 -34.36 21.30
C SER A 284 14.40 -35.48 22.08
N TYR A 285 14.89 -36.49 21.34
CA TYR A 285 15.61 -37.64 21.87
C TYR A 285 16.92 -37.89 21.12
N ALA A 286 17.86 -38.56 21.80
CA ALA A 286 19.07 -39.10 21.20
C ALA A 286 19.21 -40.60 21.50
N ALA A 287 19.45 -41.39 20.46
CA ALA A 287 19.80 -42.80 20.56
C ALA A 287 21.31 -42.97 20.38
N TYR A 288 21.98 -43.56 21.37
CA TYR A 288 23.38 -43.92 21.35
C TYR A 288 23.51 -45.43 21.13
N PHE A 289 24.34 -45.85 20.19
CA PHE A 289 24.62 -47.25 19.89
C PHE A 289 26.12 -47.51 20.04
N THR A 290 26.47 -48.40 20.97
CA THR A 290 27.86 -48.82 21.21
C THR A 290 28.09 -50.19 20.60
N ASP A 291 28.96 -50.28 19.58
CA ASP A 291 29.38 -51.55 18.99
C ASP A 291 30.28 -52.32 19.97
N ALA A 292 29.85 -53.52 20.37
CA ALA A 292 30.56 -54.34 21.35
C ALA A 292 31.90 -54.90 20.82
N THR A 293 32.16 -54.87 19.51
CA THR A 293 33.40 -55.36 18.90
C THR A 293 34.50 -54.30 18.83
N THR A 294 34.11 -53.04 18.59
CA THR A 294 35.04 -51.91 18.46
C THR A 294 35.03 -50.98 19.68
N ASN A 295 34.03 -51.12 20.56
CA ASN A 295 33.73 -50.22 21.67
C ASN A 295 33.55 -48.76 21.22
N ARG A 296 33.19 -48.54 19.95
CA ARG A 296 32.85 -47.22 19.41
C ARG A 296 31.36 -46.98 19.57
N THR A 297 31.02 -45.76 19.98
CA THR A 297 29.64 -45.30 20.11
C THR A 297 29.33 -44.29 19.03
N GLU A 298 28.25 -44.51 18.31
CA GLU A 298 27.67 -43.54 17.39
C GLU A 298 26.27 -43.17 17.89
N GLN A 299 25.75 -42.01 17.47
CA GLN A 299 24.47 -41.51 17.98
C GLN A 299 23.56 -41.02 16.84
N ARG A 300 22.25 -41.02 17.10
CA ARG A 300 21.22 -40.51 16.19
C ARG A 300 20.17 -39.73 16.99
N ARG A 301 20.01 -38.45 16.65
CA ARG A 301 18.92 -37.62 17.16
C ARG A 301 17.64 -37.80 16.35
N PHE A 302 16.50 -37.73 17.02
CA PHE A 302 15.17 -37.86 16.44
C PHE A 302 14.13 -37.19 17.34
N ASP A 303 12.97 -36.87 16.78
CA ASP A 303 11.85 -36.30 17.51
C ASP A 303 10.69 -37.29 17.57
N LEU A 304 9.96 -37.26 18.69
CA LEU A 304 8.65 -37.89 18.83
C LEU A 304 7.59 -36.80 18.85
N ARG A 305 6.75 -36.76 17.82
CA ARG A 305 5.68 -35.77 17.70
C ARG A 305 4.45 -36.19 18.49
N LEU A 306 4.04 -35.36 19.44
CA LEU A 306 2.78 -35.49 20.18
C LEU A 306 1.77 -34.52 19.61
N SER A 307 0.54 -34.96 19.37
CA SER A 307 -0.52 -34.12 18.81
C SER A 307 -1.81 -34.19 19.64
N LYS A 308 -2.55 -33.07 19.72
CA LYS A 308 -3.88 -33.04 20.34
C LYS A 308 -4.93 -33.78 19.50
N ASP A 309 -4.87 -33.56 18.19
CA ASP A 309 -5.82 -34.08 17.21
C ASP A 309 -5.07 -34.79 16.07
N ALA A 310 -5.70 -35.76 15.42
CA ALA A 310 -5.08 -36.49 14.31
C ALA A 310 -4.98 -35.63 13.05
N ILE A 311 -5.97 -34.78 12.83
CA ILE A 311 -6.07 -33.86 11.70
C ILE A 311 -5.92 -32.43 12.22
N HIS A 312 -4.98 -31.68 11.67
CA HIS A 312 -4.87 -30.24 11.89
C HIS A 312 -5.59 -29.50 10.78
N VAL A 313 -6.38 -28.50 11.15
CA VAL A 313 -7.11 -27.64 10.21
C VAL A 313 -6.51 -26.24 10.28
N TYR A 314 -6.17 -25.68 9.12
CA TYR A 314 -5.63 -24.34 8.96
C TYR A 314 -6.54 -23.55 8.02
N VAL A 315 -6.82 -22.30 8.36
CA VAL A 315 -7.50 -21.36 7.48
C VAL A 315 -6.43 -20.54 6.76
N VAL A 316 -6.37 -20.65 5.44
CA VAL A 316 -5.42 -19.90 4.60
C VAL A 316 -6.14 -18.70 4.00
N GLY A 317 -5.46 -17.54 4.01
CA GLY A 317 -6.05 -16.27 3.60
C GLY A 317 -6.47 -15.36 4.75
N ARG A 318 -5.82 -15.47 5.91
CA ARG A 318 -6.11 -14.65 7.10
C ARG A 318 -5.94 -13.13 6.85
N ASN A 319 -5.13 -12.76 5.84
CA ASN A 319 -4.92 -11.38 5.41
C ASN A 319 -5.96 -10.89 4.40
N TYR A 320 -6.92 -11.72 3.97
CA TYR A 320 -8.02 -11.23 3.14
C TYR A 320 -8.92 -10.35 3.97
N ARG A 321 -9.13 -9.11 3.49
CA ARG A 321 -10.15 -8.19 4.00
C ARG A 321 -11.51 -8.89 3.88
N GLN A 322 -12.01 -9.43 4.99
CA GLN A 322 -13.39 -9.92 5.08
C GLN A 322 -14.28 -8.72 5.40
N VAL A 323 -15.42 -8.61 4.72
CA VAL A 323 -16.30 -7.45 4.84
C VAL A 323 -17.65 -7.89 5.38
N ARG A 324 -18.20 -7.08 6.29
CA ARG A 324 -19.53 -7.29 6.86
C ARG A 324 -20.59 -7.35 5.76
N ASP A 325 -21.58 -8.22 5.93
CA ASP A 325 -22.65 -8.46 4.94
C ASP A 325 -22.17 -8.84 3.53
N PHE A 326 -20.88 -9.16 3.35
CA PHE A 326 -20.32 -9.65 2.10
C PHE A 326 -19.96 -11.13 2.23
N PRO A 327 -20.22 -11.98 1.22
CA PRO A 327 -19.94 -13.41 1.36
C PRO A 327 -18.45 -13.69 1.60
N LEU A 328 -18.16 -14.46 2.65
CA LEU A 328 -16.80 -14.82 3.02
C LEU A 328 -16.16 -15.70 1.95
N GLU A 329 -14.86 -15.51 1.75
CA GLU A 329 -14.02 -16.37 0.94
C GLU A 329 -12.68 -16.62 1.63
N PHE A 330 -12.34 -17.90 1.80
CA PHE A 330 -11.09 -18.35 2.39
C PHE A 330 -10.82 -19.80 1.96
N TYR A 331 -9.62 -20.29 2.25
CA TYR A 331 -9.25 -21.67 1.96
C TYR A 331 -9.08 -22.44 3.27
N VAL A 332 -9.43 -23.70 3.25
CA VAL A 332 -9.21 -24.63 4.36
C VAL A 332 -8.15 -25.62 3.92
N SER A 333 -7.09 -25.74 4.71
CA SER A 333 -6.04 -26.75 4.57
C SER A 333 -6.12 -27.75 5.71
N THR A 334 -6.10 -29.03 5.40
CA THR A 334 -6.15 -30.13 6.35
C THR A 334 -4.98 -31.06 6.13
N SER A 335 -4.20 -31.26 7.19
CA SER A 335 -3.07 -32.18 7.21
C SER A 335 -3.16 -33.11 8.42
N TYR A 336 -2.56 -34.28 8.33
CA TYR A 336 -2.28 -35.07 9.52
C TYR A 336 -1.15 -34.40 10.32
N ALA A 337 -1.01 -34.77 11.59
CA ALA A 337 0.00 -34.16 12.47
C ALA A 337 1.45 -34.35 11.98
N ASP A 338 1.73 -35.30 11.10
CA ASP A 338 3.02 -35.48 10.44
C ASP A 338 3.27 -34.54 9.24
N GLY A 339 2.29 -33.69 8.91
CA GLY A 339 2.34 -32.75 7.78
C GLY A 339 1.81 -33.31 6.46
N THR A 340 1.48 -34.60 6.39
CA THR A 340 0.92 -35.18 5.16
C THR A 340 -0.51 -34.68 4.91
N PRO A 341 -0.94 -34.48 3.66
CA PRO A 341 -2.28 -33.97 3.38
C PRO A 341 -3.38 -34.94 3.80
N ALA A 342 -4.45 -34.42 4.40
CA ALA A 342 -5.62 -35.19 4.84
C ALA A 342 -6.84 -34.81 3.99
N SER A 343 -7.39 -35.74 3.20
CA SER A 343 -8.69 -35.54 2.55
C SER A 343 -9.80 -35.95 3.51
N CYS A 344 -10.65 -35.00 3.90
CA CYS A 344 -11.66 -35.19 4.92
C CYS A 344 -12.89 -34.31 4.71
N GLU A 345 -13.99 -34.67 5.37
CA GLU A 345 -15.14 -33.78 5.52
C GLU A 345 -14.85 -32.79 6.65
N VAL A 346 -15.17 -31.52 6.43
CA VAL A 346 -15.01 -30.44 7.41
C VAL A 346 -16.35 -29.73 7.59
N ALA A 347 -16.91 -29.81 8.79
CA ALA A 347 -18.05 -29.00 9.20
C ALA A 347 -17.55 -27.62 9.67
N VAL A 348 -18.06 -26.57 9.04
CA VAL A 348 -17.79 -25.17 9.37
C VAL A 348 -19.01 -24.62 10.10
N SER A 349 -18.82 -24.26 11.36
CA SER A 349 -19.87 -23.74 12.24
C SER A 349 -19.48 -22.38 12.79
N ARG A 350 -20.46 -21.53 13.07
CA ARG A 350 -20.27 -20.34 13.91
C ARG A 350 -20.33 -20.75 15.37
N VAL A 351 -19.42 -20.20 16.16
CA VAL A 351 -19.38 -20.34 17.62
C VAL A 351 -19.31 -18.95 18.27
N TRP A 352 -19.73 -18.87 19.52
CA TRP A 352 -19.74 -17.65 20.33
C TRP A 352 -18.97 -17.92 21.63
N ASP A 353 -18.56 -16.87 22.31
CA ASP A 353 -17.87 -17.00 23.60
C ASP A 353 -18.76 -17.73 24.62
N GLU A 354 -18.12 -18.45 25.54
CA GLU A 354 -18.81 -19.33 26.51
C GLU A 354 -19.85 -18.56 27.36
N ASP A 355 -19.64 -17.25 27.55
CA ASP A 355 -20.51 -16.36 28.30
C ASP A 355 -21.82 -15.99 27.57
N GLU A 356 -21.91 -16.18 26.24
CA GLU A 356 -23.07 -15.75 25.44
C GLU A 356 -24.21 -16.79 25.36
N SER A 357 -24.01 -18.01 25.85
CA SER A 357 -25.02 -19.08 25.90
C SER A 357 -25.72 -19.40 24.56
N ARG A 358 -25.05 -19.18 23.43
CA ARG A 358 -25.55 -19.53 22.08
C ARG A 358 -25.04 -20.90 21.64
N ALA A 359 -25.89 -21.68 20.96
CA ALA A 359 -25.53 -23.00 20.45
C ALA A 359 -24.71 -22.90 19.16
N GLU A 360 -23.73 -23.81 18.97
CA GLU A 360 -22.95 -23.94 17.72
C GLU A 360 -23.89 -24.02 16.50
N LEU A 361 -23.69 -23.14 15.51
CA LEU A 361 -24.53 -23.06 14.32
C LEU A 361 -23.76 -23.57 13.10
N LEU A 362 -24.15 -24.73 12.57
CA LEU A 362 -23.57 -25.27 11.35
C LEU A 362 -23.89 -24.37 10.14
N LEU A 363 -22.86 -23.83 9.50
CA LEU A 363 -22.99 -22.97 8.32
C LEU A 363 -22.87 -23.77 7.02
N ARG A 364 -21.88 -24.68 6.94
CA ARG A 364 -21.61 -25.49 5.75
C ARG A 364 -20.75 -26.71 6.07
N THR A 365 -20.93 -27.79 5.33
CA THR A 365 -19.98 -28.91 5.28
C THR A 365 -19.24 -28.88 3.95
N ILE A 366 -17.92 -29.00 3.99
CA ILE A 366 -17.04 -29.02 2.82
C ILE A 366 -16.21 -30.30 2.81
N LYS A 367 -15.65 -30.67 1.65
CA LYS A 367 -14.72 -31.80 1.52
C LYS A 367 -13.40 -31.31 0.98
N THR A 368 -12.30 -31.63 1.67
CA THR A 368 -10.96 -31.32 1.18
C THR A 368 -10.51 -32.34 0.15
N ASN A 369 -9.79 -31.88 -0.86
CA ASN A 369 -9.29 -32.70 -1.95
C ASN A 369 -8.11 -33.59 -1.50
N ARG A 370 -7.48 -34.31 -2.44
CA ARG A 370 -6.32 -35.18 -2.16
C ARG A 370 -5.09 -34.45 -1.60
N TYR A 371 -5.03 -33.14 -1.79
CA TYR A 371 -4.00 -32.23 -1.27
C TYR A 371 -4.42 -31.59 0.06
N GLY A 372 -5.53 -32.04 0.65
CA GLY A 372 -6.03 -31.49 1.91
C GLY A 372 -6.61 -30.08 1.76
N LEU A 373 -6.96 -29.63 0.56
CA LEU A 373 -7.47 -28.27 0.35
C LEU A 373 -8.96 -28.24 0.01
N ALA A 374 -9.66 -27.21 0.49
CA ALA A 374 -10.98 -26.82 0.02
C ALA A 374 -11.08 -25.29 -0.07
N LYS A 375 -11.67 -24.79 -1.16
CA LYS A 375 -12.10 -23.40 -1.26
C LYS A 375 -13.48 -23.26 -0.62
N VAL A 376 -13.61 -22.30 0.30
CA VAL A 376 -14.91 -21.88 0.84
C VAL A 376 -15.22 -20.53 0.23
N SER A 377 -16.17 -20.49 -0.68
CA SER A 377 -16.63 -19.26 -1.33
C SER A 377 -18.12 -19.04 -1.10
N ALA A 378 -18.58 -17.80 -1.21
CA ALA A 378 -19.98 -17.44 -1.02
C ALA A 378 -20.59 -17.95 0.29
N LEU A 379 -19.81 -17.93 1.40
CA LEU A 379 -20.32 -18.28 2.72
C LEU A 379 -20.92 -17.03 3.37
N THR A 380 -22.25 -16.99 3.51
CA THR A 380 -22.96 -15.89 4.14
C THR A 380 -23.18 -16.18 5.61
N LEU A 381 -22.80 -15.24 6.47
CA LEU A 381 -23.14 -15.30 7.89
C LEU A 381 -24.61 -14.87 8.10
N PRO A 382 -25.34 -15.50 9.03
CA PRO A 382 -26.64 -14.99 9.46
C PRO A 382 -26.50 -13.56 10.01
N LYS A 383 -27.48 -12.72 9.72
CA LYS A 383 -27.57 -11.39 10.34
C LYS A 383 -27.95 -11.55 11.81
N ASP A 384 -26.99 -11.44 12.70
CA ASP A 384 -27.26 -11.27 14.13
C ASP A 384 -27.50 -9.79 14.46
N SER A 385 -28.13 -9.53 15.61
CA SER A 385 -28.42 -8.18 16.11
C SER A 385 -27.18 -7.43 16.62
N ASP A 386 -26.06 -8.12 16.81
CA ASP A 386 -24.88 -7.59 17.46
C ASP A 386 -23.86 -7.09 16.42
N GLU A 387 -23.36 -5.88 16.65
CA GLU A 387 -22.46 -5.13 15.77
C GLU A 387 -21.00 -5.65 15.80
N ASP A 388 -20.78 -6.91 16.19
CA ASP A 388 -19.44 -7.41 16.45
C ASP A 388 -18.60 -7.48 15.18
N ALA A 389 -17.45 -6.82 15.21
CA ALA A 389 -16.45 -6.90 14.16
C ALA A 389 -15.76 -8.27 14.15
N ASP A 390 -15.81 -9.05 15.23
CA ASP A 390 -15.10 -10.32 15.34
C ASP A 390 -16.06 -11.52 15.29
N VAL A 391 -15.76 -12.50 14.44
CA VAL A 391 -16.54 -13.72 14.26
C VAL A 391 -15.67 -14.95 14.42
N SER A 392 -16.09 -15.86 15.30
CA SER A 392 -15.40 -17.13 15.55
C SER A 392 -16.03 -18.28 14.75
N LEU A 393 -15.22 -18.96 13.94
CA LEU A 393 -15.61 -20.13 13.16
C LEU A 393 -14.93 -21.39 13.70
N MET A 394 -15.74 -22.40 14.03
CA MET A 394 -15.29 -23.75 14.41
C MET A 394 -15.25 -24.65 13.18
N PHE A 395 -14.13 -25.34 13.01
CA PHE A 395 -13.90 -26.34 11.98
C PHE A 395 -13.79 -27.71 12.63
N ARG A 396 -14.68 -28.65 12.30
CA ARG A 396 -14.59 -30.04 12.75
C ARG A 396 -14.32 -30.94 11.56
N SER A 397 -13.18 -31.62 11.56
CA SER A 397 -12.77 -32.50 10.47
C SER A 397 -12.94 -33.97 10.84
N ARG A 398 -13.30 -34.78 9.84
CA ARG A 398 -13.33 -36.25 9.94
C ARG A 398 -12.96 -36.87 8.60
N ASP A 399 -11.95 -37.74 8.59
CA ASP A 399 -11.58 -38.51 7.39
C ASP A 399 -12.40 -39.80 7.25
N ASP A 400 -12.25 -40.46 6.10
CA ASP A 400 -12.94 -41.73 5.80
C ASP A 400 -12.49 -42.90 6.71
N LYS A 401 -11.38 -42.74 7.44
CA LYS A 401 -10.83 -43.74 8.39
C LYS A 401 -11.27 -43.47 9.83
N GLY A 402 -12.00 -42.39 10.08
CA GLY A 402 -12.49 -41.99 11.40
C GLY A 402 -11.52 -41.13 12.22
N ALA A 403 -10.38 -40.72 11.67
CA ALA A 403 -9.52 -39.72 12.29
C ALA A 403 -10.24 -38.36 12.32
N THR A 404 -10.04 -37.61 13.40
CA THR A 404 -10.74 -36.34 13.61
C THR A 404 -9.79 -35.22 13.98
N GLY A 405 -10.27 -33.99 13.80
CA GLY A 405 -9.65 -32.80 14.35
C GLY A 405 -10.62 -31.65 14.54
N LYS A 406 -10.18 -30.63 15.26
CA LYS A 406 -10.95 -29.41 15.48
C LYS A 406 -10.05 -28.18 15.51
N HIS A 407 -10.55 -27.05 15.05
CA HIS A 407 -9.86 -25.76 15.10
C HIS A 407 -10.87 -24.61 15.15
N THR A 408 -10.59 -23.58 15.95
CA THR A 408 -11.38 -22.34 15.96
C THR A 408 -10.55 -21.23 15.34
N GLU A 409 -11.10 -20.54 14.34
CA GLU A 409 -10.48 -19.36 13.73
C GLU A 409 -11.33 -18.12 14.02
N ASN A 410 -10.67 -17.04 14.47
CA ASN A 410 -11.32 -15.75 14.69
C ASN A 410 -11.07 -14.87 13.46
N LEU A 411 -12.14 -14.30 12.91
CA LEU A 411 -12.13 -13.45 11.73
C LEU A 411 -12.56 -12.03 12.11
N ASN A 412 -11.78 -11.02 11.71
CA ASN A 412 -12.17 -9.62 11.85
C ASN A 412 -12.85 -9.16 10.54
N LEU A 413 -14.07 -8.63 10.67
CA LEU A 413 -14.91 -8.13 9.60
C LEU A 413 -14.79 -6.60 9.53
N SER A 414 -14.43 -6.10 8.36
CA SER A 414 -14.34 -4.68 8.04
C SER A 414 -15.64 -4.14 7.44
N ASP A 415 -15.91 -2.85 7.61
CA ASP A 415 -17.00 -2.15 6.92
C ASP A 415 -16.52 -1.43 5.64
N LYS A 416 -15.25 -1.60 5.27
CA LYS A 416 -14.63 -0.92 4.12
C LYS A 416 -15.19 -1.43 2.78
N PRO A 417 -15.14 -0.59 1.71
CA PRO A 417 -15.48 -1.04 0.37
C PRO A 417 -14.62 -2.22 -0.08
N ILE A 418 -15.21 -3.16 -0.82
CA ILE A 418 -14.51 -4.30 -1.42
C ILE A 418 -15.03 -4.56 -2.82
N ALA A 419 -14.11 -4.85 -3.73
CA ALA A 419 -14.37 -5.52 -5.00
C ALA A 419 -13.54 -6.79 -4.99
N ARG A 420 -14.12 -7.96 -5.26
CA ARG A 420 -13.42 -9.24 -5.35
C ARG A 420 -13.39 -9.68 -6.79
N ILE A 421 -12.19 -9.91 -7.32
CA ILE A 421 -11.99 -10.47 -8.66
C ILE A 421 -11.67 -11.96 -8.54
N THR A 422 -12.42 -12.79 -9.24
CA THR A 422 -12.21 -14.23 -9.33
C THR A 422 -12.03 -14.65 -10.78
N THR A 423 -11.37 -15.77 -10.99
CA THR A 423 -11.16 -16.37 -12.31
C THR A 423 -11.75 -17.78 -12.33
N ASP A 424 -12.02 -18.29 -13.52
CA ASP A 424 -12.54 -19.66 -13.70
C ASP A 424 -11.52 -20.74 -13.33
N LYS A 425 -10.23 -20.43 -13.41
CA LYS A 425 -9.11 -21.30 -13.04
C LYS A 425 -7.86 -20.52 -12.62
N SER A 426 -6.85 -21.24 -12.15
CA SER A 426 -5.52 -20.73 -11.79
C SER A 426 -4.45 -21.05 -12.82
N LEU A 427 -4.56 -22.18 -13.52
CA LEU A 427 -3.57 -22.66 -14.50
C LEU A 427 -4.11 -22.49 -15.93
N TYR A 428 -3.41 -21.69 -16.74
CA TYR A 428 -3.79 -21.35 -18.11
C TYR A 428 -2.78 -21.89 -19.12
N ARG A 429 -3.30 -22.30 -20.29
CA ARG A 429 -2.47 -22.68 -21.45
C ARG A 429 -2.21 -21.47 -22.33
N ASP A 430 -1.10 -21.51 -23.06
CA ASP A 430 -0.87 -20.55 -24.14
C ASP A 430 -2.04 -20.52 -25.13
N GLY A 431 -2.47 -19.32 -25.52
CA GLY A 431 -3.62 -19.09 -26.39
C GLY A 431 -4.97 -19.04 -25.68
N GLU A 432 -5.04 -19.40 -24.40
CA GLU A 432 -6.30 -19.42 -23.65
C GLU A 432 -6.59 -18.05 -23.02
N PRO A 433 -7.80 -17.49 -23.22
CA PRO A 433 -8.20 -16.23 -22.60
C PRO A 433 -8.49 -16.40 -21.11
N ILE A 434 -8.42 -15.31 -20.36
CA ILE A 434 -8.76 -15.28 -18.94
C ILE A 434 -10.22 -14.88 -18.81
N HIS A 435 -11.01 -15.70 -18.13
CA HIS A 435 -12.39 -15.37 -17.76
C HIS A 435 -12.41 -14.92 -16.30
N ALA A 436 -12.78 -13.66 -16.06
CA ALA A 436 -12.84 -13.11 -14.70
C ALA A 436 -14.22 -12.53 -14.37
N GLU A 437 -14.60 -12.70 -13.12
CA GLU A 437 -15.82 -12.16 -12.53
C GLU A 437 -15.44 -11.22 -11.40
N ILE A 438 -16.12 -10.08 -11.32
CA ILE A 438 -15.94 -9.10 -10.26
C ILE A 438 -17.24 -8.97 -9.49
N VAL A 439 -17.16 -9.04 -8.16
CA VAL A 439 -18.28 -8.79 -7.25
C VAL A 439 -17.87 -7.76 -6.21
N ALA A 440 -18.66 -6.71 -6.02
CA ALA A 440 -18.43 -5.67 -5.03
C ALA A 440 -19.64 -5.49 -4.11
N ASN A 441 -19.41 -4.91 -2.92
CA ASN A 441 -20.49 -4.55 -2.00
C ASN A 441 -21.21 -3.24 -2.39
N GLN A 442 -20.65 -2.47 -3.34
CA GLN A 442 -21.26 -1.26 -3.90
C GLN A 442 -21.90 -1.55 -5.26
N SER A 443 -23.10 -0.99 -5.52
CA SER A 443 -23.93 -1.37 -6.66
C SER A 443 -23.52 -0.79 -8.02
N ASP A 444 -23.05 0.46 -8.06
CA ASP A 444 -22.73 1.18 -9.30
C ASP A 444 -21.34 1.82 -9.17
N LEU A 445 -20.31 0.99 -9.30
CA LEU A 445 -18.90 1.36 -9.19
C LEU A 445 -18.21 1.16 -10.54
N THR A 446 -17.30 2.06 -10.89
CA THR A 446 -16.38 1.86 -12.01
C THR A 446 -15.01 1.50 -11.45
N LEU A 447 -14.51 0.33 -11.84
CA LEU A 447 -13.20 -0.16 -11.42
C LEU A 447 -12.22 -0.04 -12.58
N ALA A 448 -10.97 0.31 -12.27
CA ALA A 448 -9.85 0.01 -13.14
C ALA A 448 -9.43 -1.45 -12.91
N VAL A 449 -9.17 -2.16 -14.01
CA VAL A 449 -8.68 -3.54 -14.01
C VAL A 449 -7.37 -3.60 -14.77
N ASP A 450 -6.29 -3.83 -14.03
CA ASP A 450 -4.95 -3.97 -14.58
C ASP A 450 -4.57 -5.45 -14.71
N THR A 451 -3.98 -5.80 -15.85
CA THR A 451 -3.35 -7.10 -16.09
C THR A 451 -1.84 -6.91 -16.02
N ILE A 452 -1.21 -7.58 -15.07
CA ILE A 452 0.17 -7.33 -14.66
C ILE A 452 0.97 -8.62 -14.82
N ASN A 453 2.17 -8.54 -15.39
CA ASN A 453 3.12 -9.64 -15.42
C ASN A 453 4.37 -9.24 -14.64
N GLU A 454 4.68 -9.98 -13.57
CA GLU A 454 5.69 -9.62 -12.58
C GLU A 454 5.43 -8.19 -12.05
N GLU A 455 6.18 -7.17 -12.50
CA GLU A 455 6.01 -5.77 -12.07
C GLU A 455 5.53 -4.84 -13.19
N LYS A 456 5.19 -5.39 -14.36
CA LYS A 456 4.80 -4.61 -15.53
C LYS A 456 3.30 -4.70 -15.78
N VAL A 457 2.63 -3.55 -15.81
CA VAL A 457 1.26 -3.44 -16.31
C VAL A 457 1.25 -3.68 -17.83
N LEU A 458 0.58 -4.74 -18.28
CA LEU A 458 0.45 -5.09 -19.70
C LEU A 458 -0.76 -4.45 -20.35
N GLN A 459 -1.83 -4.25 -19.58
CA GLN A 459 -3.08 -3.66 -20.02
C GLN A 459 -3.85 -3.11 -18.83
N SER A 460 -4.45 -1.93 -19.01
CA SER A 460 -5.46 -1.36 -18.11
C SER A 460 -6.80 -1.24 -18.85
N GLN A 461 -7.92 -1.48 -18.17
CA GLN A 461 -9.25 -1.25 -18.71
C GLN A 461 -10.24 -0.87 -17.61
N LEU A 462 -11.27 -0.08 -17.97
CA LEU A 462 -12.37 0.20 -17.04
C LEU A 462 -13.48 -0.82 -17.15
N VAL A 463 -14.00 -1.21 -15.98
CA VAL A 463 -15.12 -2.11 -15.85
C VAL A 463 -16.18 -1.45 -14.98
N HIS A 464 -17.34 -1.16 -15.58
CA HIS A 464 -18.49 -0.64 -14.86
C HIS A 464 -19.31 -1.80 -14.28
N LEU A 465 -19.50 -1.80 -12.97
CA LEU A 465 -20.31 -2.80 -12.29
C LEU A 465 -21.80 -2.48 -12.48
N GLN A 466 -22.58 -3.53 -12.75
CA GLN A 466 -24.04 -3.46 -12.74
C GLN A 466 -24.55 -4.25 -11.54
N LYS A 467 -25.21 -3.58 -10.58
CA LYS A 467 -25.66 -4.22 -9.33
C LYS A 467 -24.51 -4.91 -8.58
N GLY A 468 -23.34 -4.26 -8.57
CA GLY A 468 -22.12 -4.72 -7.91
C GLY A 468 -21.47 -5.93 -8.59
N ARG A 469 -21.76 -6.19 -9.87
CA ARG A 469 -21.17 -7.31 -10.62
C ARG A 469 -20.71 -6.91 -12.01
N ALA A 470 -19.64 -7.55 -12.48
CA ALA A 470 -19.23 -7.50 -13.88
C ALA A 470 -18.47 -8.77 -14.28
N SER A 471 -18.57 -9.12 -15.55
CA SER A 471 -17.84 -10.24 -16.16
C SER A 471 -16.92 -9.67 -17.24
N LEU A 472 -15.67 -10.12 -17.30
CA LEU A 472 -14.71 -9.70 -18.31
C LEU A 472 -13.95 -10.89 -18.90
N VAL A 473 -13.56 -10.72 -20.17
CA VAL A 473 -12.70 -11.66 -20.88
C VAL A 473 -11.44 -10.91 -21.28
N ILE A 474 -10.29 -11.36 -20.80
CA ILE A 474 -8.98 -10.80 -21.17
C ILE A 474 -8.39 -11.72 -22.24
N PRO A 475 -8.26 -11.25 -23.49
CA PRO A 475 -7.68 -12.06 -24.56
C PRO A 475 -6.23 -12.43 -24.25
N TYR A 476 -5.84 -13.65 -24.63
CA TYR A 476 -4.45 -14.08 -24.54
C TYR A 476 -3.52 -13.14 -25.33
N ARG A 477 -2.35 -12.88 -24.77
CA ARG A 477 -1.23 -12.17 -25.41
C ARG A 477 0.04 -12.98 -25.26
N ALA A 478 0.98 -12.85 -26.20
CA ALA A 478 2.23 -13.62 -26.17
C ALA A 478 3.13 -13.28 -24.96
N GLU A 479 2.92 -12.10 -24.38
CA GLU A 479 3.55 -11.62 -23.16
C GLU A 479 2.98 -12.28 -21.89
N PHE A 480 1.89 -13.06 -21.98
CA PHE A 480 1.36 -13.81 -20.85
C PHE A 480 2.22 -15.04 -20.61
N SER A 481 3.16 -14.90 -19.68
CA SER A 481 4.13 -15.92 -19.33
C SER A 481 4.43 -15.84 -17.85
N GLY A 482 4.21 -16.94 -17.12
CA GLY A 482 4.40 -17.00 -15.68
C GLY A 482 3.20 -16.45 -14.92
N ALA A 483 3.47 -15.81 -13.80
CA ALA A 483 2.42 -15.26 -12.95
C ALA A 483 1.81 -14.02 -13.63
N ILE A 484 0.48 -14.01 -13.78
CA ILE A 484 -0.28 -12.87 -14.26
C ILE A 484 -1.23 -12.44 -13.16
N THR A 485 -1.07 -11.21 -12.67
CA THR A 485 -1.90 -10.63 -11.63
C THR A 485 -2.97 -9.75 -12.26
N LEU A 486 -4.24 -10.03 -11.95
CA LEU A 486 -5.35 -9.15 -12.24
C LEU A 486 -5.63 -8.31 -11.00
N ALA A 487 -5.48 -7.00 -11.09
CA ALA A 487 -5.80 -6.08 -10.00
C ALA A 487 -7.05 -5.27 -10.37
N ALA A 488 -8.10 -5.37 -9.56
CA ALA A 488 -9.32 -4.59 -9.72
C ALA A 488 -9.43 -3.59 -8.57
N TYR A 489 -9.51 -2.30 -8.88
CA TYR A 489 -9.58 -1.25 -7.87
C TYR A 489 -10.45 -0.07 -8.31
N ALA A 490 -11.12 0.55 -7.35
CA ALA A 490 -11.79 1.82 -7.57
C ALA A 490 -10.72 2.93 -7.67
N PRO A 491 -10.71 3.73 -8.75
CA PRO A 491 -9.84 4.90 -8.81
C PRO A 491 -10.18 5.82 -7.63
N ALA A 492 -9.22 6.08 -6.74
CA ALA A 492 -9.43 6.88 -5.54
C ALA A 492 -9.85 8.32 -5.93
N ALA A 493 -10.86 8.84 -5.25
CA ALA A 493 -11.36 10.22 -5.43
C ALA A 493 -11.09 11.13 -4.21
N GLY A 494 -10.35 10.65 -3.21
CA GLY A 494 -10.04 11.38 -1.98
C GLY A 494 -8.81 10.83 -1.25
N GLU A 495 -8.44 11.47 -0.14
CA GLU A 495 -7.22 11.24 0.66
C GLU A 495 -7.24 9.94 1.49
N ASP A 496 -8.37 9.21 1.55
CA ASP A 496 -8.50 7.99 2.34
C ASP A 496 -8.09 6.74 1.53
N ASP A 497 -7.23 5.88 2.11
CA ASP A 497 -6.82 4.55 1.61
C ASP A 497 -7.96 3.51 1.51
N ASP A 498 -9.22 3.93 1.72
CA ASP A 498 -10.39 3.06 1.79
C ASP A 498 -11.12 2.95 0.45
N PHE A 499 -10.43 2.39 -0.54
CA PHE A 499 -10.99 2.07 -1.85
C PHE A 499 -11.34 0.58 -1.98
N ALA A 500 -12.31 0.29 -2.84
CA ALA A 500 -12.65 -1.08 -3.19
C ALA A 500 -11.51 -1.68 -4.03
N TYR A 501 -10.84 -2.71 -3.51
CA TYR A 501 -9.72 -3.34 -4.20
C TYR A 501 -9.59 -4.83 -3.88
N ASN A 502 -9.13 -5.57 -4.89
CA ASN A 502 -8.61 -6.93 -4.76
C ASN A 502 -7.72 -7.26 -5.96
N SER A 503 -6.79 -8.19 -5.75
CA SER A 503 -6.01 -8.79 -6.83
C SER A 503 -6.12 -10.31 -6.84
N ARG A 504 -6.00 -10.89 -8.04
CA ARG A 504 -6.02 -12.33 -8.30
C ARG A 504 -4.90 -12.72 -9.24
N THR A 505 -4.00 -13.59 -8.77
CA THR A 505 -2.82 -14.00 -9.53
C THR A 505 -2.98 -15.40 -10.10
N ILE A 506 -2.98 -15.51 -11.41
CA ILE A 506 -3.05 -16.78 -12.14
C ILE A 506 -1.66 -17.13 -12.71
N LEU A 507 -1.54 -18.31 -13.31
CA LEU A 507 -0.27 -18.80 -13.85
C LEU A 507 -0.44 -19.34 -15.27
N TYR A 508 0.39 -18.83 -16.18
CA TYR A 508 0.76 -19.43 -17.47
C TYR A 508 2.10 -20.18 -17.28
N PRO A 509 2.06 -21.48 -16.93
CA PRO A 509 3.26 -22.21 -16.52
C PRO A 509 4.20 -22.40 -17.69
N HIS A 510 5.50 -22.24 -17.42
CA HIS A 510 6.53 -22.53 -18.41
C HIS A 510 7.83 -22.92 -17.70
N ASP A 511 8.45 -23.96 -18.23
CA ASP A 511 9.69 -24.49 -17.70
C ASP A 511 10.83 -23.52 -18.03
N ARG A 512 11.42 -22.90 -17.00
CA ARG A 512 12.58 -21.99 -17.13
C ARG A 512 13.92 -22.68 -16.87
N ASP A 513 13.91 -23.94 -16.41
CA ASP A 513 15.11 -24.57 -15.86
C ASP A 513 16.04 -25.16 -16.93
N LEU A 514 17.35 -25.02 -16.70
CA LEU A 514 18.36 -25.79 -17.40
C LEU A 514 18.18 -27.29 -17.12
N LYS A 515 18.27 -28.11 -18.17
CA LYS A 515 18.28 -29.57 -18.10
C LYS A 515 19.71 -30.07 -18.10
N LEU A 516 20.15 -30.60 -16.97
CA LEU A 516 21.46 -31.22 -16.80
C LEU A 516 21.35 -32.74 -16.83
N LYS A 517 22.12 -33.38 -17.70
CA LYS A 517 22.33 -34.84 -17.71
C LYS A 517 23.76 -35.16 -17.32
N LEU A 518 23.92 -36.01 -16.32
CA LEU A 518 25.19 -36.60 -15.89
C LEU A 518 25.26 -38.05 -16.38
N ALA A 519 26.37 -38.42 -17.02
CA ALA A 519 26.68 -39.80 -17.38
C ALA A 519 28.08 -40.18 -16.86
N LEU A 520 28.12 -41.12 -15.93
CA LEU A 520 29.36 -41.72 -15.43
C LEU A 520 29.81 -42.86 -16.36
N ASN A 521 31.12 -43.12 -16.43
CA ASN A 521 31.65 -44.24 -17.21
C ASN A 521 31.35 -45.61 -16.59
N GLN A 522 31.15 -45.69 -15.28
CA GLN A 522 30.75 -46.90 -14.55
C GLN A 522 30.06 -46.58 -13.22
N GLU A 523 29.39 -47.58 -12.64
CA GLU A 523 28.59 -47.44 -11.41
C GLU A 523 29.41 -47.54 -10.11
N SER A 524 30.57 -48.18 -10.16
CA SER A 524 31.44 -48.37 -9.00
C SER A 524 32.91 -48.26 -9.38
N TYR A 525 33.72 -47.79 -8.46
CA TYR A 525 35.14 -47.52 -8.65
C TYR A 525 35.92 -48.11 -7.47
N ARG A 526 37.09 -48.68 -7.75
CA ARG A 526 38.04 -49.07 -6.69
C ARG A 526 38.88 -47.86 -6.26
N PRO A 527 39.40 -47.85 -5.03
CA PRO A 527 40.35 -46.81 -4.62
C PRO A 527 41.53 -46.70 -5.59
N GLY A 528 41.79 -45.49 -6.08
CA GLY A 528 42.83 -45.21 -7.07
C GLY A 528 42.42 -45.39 -8.54
N GLU A 529 41.18 -45.81 -8.81
CA GLU A 529 40.63 -45.88 -10.17
C GLU A 529 40.15 -44.50 -10.66
N GLU A 530 40.32 -44.22 -11.95
CA GLU A 530 39.90 -42.94 -12.56
C GLU A 530 38.39 -42.93 -12.84
N ALA A 531 37.70 -41.91 -12.32
CA ALA A 531 36.29 -41.68 -12.57
C ALA A 531 36.09 -40.58 -13.62
N SER A 532 35.28 -40.86 -14.65
CA SER A 532 34.96 -39.91 -15.72
C SER A 532 33.46 -39.61 -15.74
N ALA A 533 33.13 -38.32 -15.82
CA ALA A 533 31.76 -37.82 -15.85
C ALA A 533 31.53 -36.91 -17.07
N ASN A 534 30.52 -37.23 -17.88
CA ASN A 534 30.08 -36.40 -18.98
C ASN A 534 28.84 -35.61 -18.58
N PHE A 535 28.89 -34.28 -18.77
CA PHE A 535 27.79 -33.37 -18.50
C PHE A 535 27.21 -32.84 -19.81
N LEU A 536 25.89 -32.89 -19.95
CA LEU A 536 25.17 -32.26 -21.05
C LEU A 536 24.13 -31.31 -20.48
N THR A 537 24.28 -30.02 -20.80
CA THR A 537 23.35 -28.96 -20.38
C THR A 537 22.52 -28.47 -21.56
N ARG A 538 21.21 -28.40 -21.38
CA ARG A 538 20.27 -27.84 -22.36
C ARG A 538 19.38 -26.79 -21.72
N ALA A 539 18.96 -25.80 -22.49
CA ALA A 539 17.87 -24.92 -22.10
C ALA A 539 16.57 -25.72 -21.95
N ALA A 540 15.57 -25.16 -21.26
CA ALA A 540 14.25 -25.77 -21.15
C ALA A 540 13.60 -26.03 -22.53
N THR A 541 13.90 -25.17 -23.52
CA THR A 541 13.47 -25.33 -24.92
C THR A 541 14.22 -26.44 -25.67
N GLY A 542 15.19 -27.11 -25.05
CA GLY A 542 15.98 -28.21 -25.61
C GLY A 542 17.24 -27.78 -26.36
N GLY A 543 17.44 -26.48 -26.60
CA GLY A 543 18.64 -25.93 -27.21
C GLY A 543 19.90 -26.14 -26.36
N ALA A 544 21.09 -26.10 -26.97
CA ALA A 544 22.34 -26.07 -26.22
C ALA A 544 22.40 -24.77 -25.39
N ALA A 545 22.73 -24.89 -24.11
CA ALA A 545 22.87 -23.75 -23.23
C ALA A 545 24.34 -23.60 -22.82
N GLU A 546 24.87 -22.39 -22.92
CA GLU A 546 26.13 -22.06 -22.28
C GLU A 546 25.89 -21.95 -20.77
N SER A 547 26.74 -22.56 -19.94
CA SER A 547 26.47 -22.66 -18.51
C SER A 547 27.75 -22.75 -17.69
N ALA A 548 27.73 -22.19 -16.49
CA ALA A 548 28.72 -22.45 -15.45
C ALA A 548 28.25 -23.63 -14.59
N LEU A 549 29.05 -24.69 -14.48
CA LEU A 549 28.75 -25.87 -13.67
C LEU A 549 29.65 -25.90 -12.44
N GLY A 550 29.04 -25.86 -11.26
CA GLY A 550 29.75 -26.04 -10.00
C GLY A 550 29.59 -27.46 -9.47
N ILE A 551 30.65 -28.27 -9.50
CA ILE A 551 30.63 -29.68 -9.10
C ILE A 551 31.23 -29.83 -7.70
N VAL A 552 30.60 -30.64 -6.84
CA VAL A 552 31.11 -31.00 -5.51
C VAL A 552 30.99 -32.51 -5.34
N ILE A 553 32.04 -33.14 -4.80
CA ILE A 553 32.09 -34.57 -4.47
C ILE A 553 32.57 -34.65 -3.02
N PHE A 554 31.80 -35.29 -2.14
CA PHE A 554 32.16 -35.47 -0.74
C PHE A 554 31.84 -36.89 -0.26
N ASP A 555 32.52 -37.31 0.81
CA ASP A 555 32.31 -38.62 1.44
C ASP A 555 31.03 -38.60 2.29
N LYS A 556 30.15 -39.59 2.09
CA LYS A 556 28.92 -39.75 2.86
C LYS A 556 29.16 -39.81 4.38
N ALA A 557 30.31 -40.30 4.82
CA ALA A 557 30.67 -40.31 6.25
C ALA A 557 30.77 -38.90 6.85
N VAL A 558 31.20 -37.90 6.06
CA VAL A 558 31.25 -36.49 6.49
C VAL A 558 29.84 -35.93 6.64
N GLU A 559 28.94 -36.28 5.73
CA GLU A 559 27.52 -35.92 5.80
C GLU A 559 26.84 -36.53 7.03
N GLU A 560 27.04 -37.82 7.29
CA GLU A 560 26.48 -38.49 8.46
C GLU A 560 27.02 -37.86 9.76
N ARG A 561 28.32 -37.55 9.84
CA ARG A 561 28.90 -36.88 11.01
C ARG A 561 28.29 -35.50 11.24
N ALA A 562 28.15 -34.69 10.18
CA ALA A 562 27.54 -33.37 10.25
C ALA A 562 26.07 -33.45 10.69
N ARG A 563 25.33 -34.47 10.21
CA ARG A 563 23.95 -34.73 10.62
C ARG A 563 23.84 -35.11 12.10
N THR A 564 24.82 -35.84 12.62
CA THR A 564 24.87 -36.27 14.03
C THR A 564 25.24 -35.14 15.00
N ASP A 565 26.10 -34.22 14.60
CA ASP A 565 26.48 -33.05 15.42
C ASP A 565 25.44 -31.93 15.44
N ARG A 566 24.40 -32.06 14.61
CA ARG A 566 23.35 -31.09 14.44
C ARG A 566 22.48 -30.92 15.69
N GLU A 567 22.04 -29.68 15.92
CA GLU A 567 20.92 -29.35 16.80
C GLU A 567 19.59 -29.58 16.07
N PHE A 568 18.55 -29.89 16.84
CA PHE A 568 17.18 -30.09 16.34
C PHE A 568 16.71 -28.85 15.53
N GLY A 569 16.05 -29.08 14.39
CA GLY A 569 15.31 -28.04 13.67
C GLY A 569 16.05 -27.17 12.63
N GLY A 570 17.38 -27.15 12.52
CA GLY A 570 18.00 -26.34 11.46
C GLY A 570 17.85 -26.93 10.03
N GLY A 571 18.09 -26.13 9.00
CA GLY A 571 18.17 -26.60 7.60
C GLY A 571 19.45 -27.42 7.33
N TYR A 572 19.34 -28.59 6.67
CA TYR A 572 20.49 -29.39 6.19
C TYR A 572 20.58 -29.27 4.68
N GLY A 573 21.81 -29.23 4.16
CA GLY A 573 22.08 -29.46 2.76
C GLY A 573 22.76 -28.28 2.07
N PHE A 574 23.70 -28.63 1.20
CA PHE A 574 24.40 -27.73 0.27
C PHE A 574 23.45 -26.82 -0.53
N TYR A 575 22.18 -27.20 -0.66
CA TYR A 575 21.20 -26.59 -1.54
C TYR A 575 20.23 -25.61 -0.88
N GLY A 576 20.21 -25.51 0.47
CA GLY A 576 19.26 -24.66 1.18
C GLY A 576 19.39 -23.19 0.81
N ALA A 577 20.62 -22.71 0.62
CA ALA A 577 20.90 -21.35 0.17
C ALA A 577 20.25 -21.03 -1.19
N TYR A 578 20.12 -22.02 -2.10
CA TYR A 578 19.65 -21.82 -3.47
C TYR A 578 18.13 -21.91 -3.65
N CYS A 579 17.37 -22.23 -2.59
CA CYS A 579 15.93 -22.47 -2.75
C CYS A 579 15.13 -21.22 -3.13
N TYR A 580 15.65 -20.05 -2.76
CA TYR A 580 15.11 -18.75 -3.17
C TYR A 580 15.10 -18.59 -4.70
N LEU A 581 16.22 -18.86 -5.39
CA LEU A 581 16.29 -18.77 -6.86
C LEU A 581 15.41 -19.80 -7.58
N SER A 582 15.25 -20.97 -6.97
CA SER A 582 14.57 -22.11 -7.59
C SER A 582 13.06 -22.11 -7.39
N GLY A 583 12.50 -21.20 -6.60
CA GLY A 583 11.07 -21.23 -6.24
C GLY A 583 10.67 -22.48 -5.45
N CYS A 584 11.61 -23.07 -4.68
CA CYS A 584 11.32 -24.15 -3.73
C CYS A 584 11.01 -23.65 -2.31
N ASN A 585 10.91 -22.33 -2.13
CA ASN A 585 10.43 -21.73 -0.90
C ASN A 585 8.90 -21.77 -0.86
N GLY A 586 8.35 -22.42 0.16
CA GLY A 586 6.91 -22.58 0.31
C GLY A 586 6.36 -23.66 -0.62
N ASP A 587 5.73 -24.65 -0.03
CA ASP A 587 4.95 -25.66 -0.73
C ASP A 587 3.55 -25.72 -0.13
N VAL A 588 2.61 -26.21 -0.92
CA VAL A 588 1.29 -26.58 -0.43
C VAL A 588 1.12 -28.05 -0.75
N ALA A 589 1.02 -28.86 0.30
CA ALA A 589 0.87 -30.31 0.18
C ALA A 589 1.97 -30.99 -0.67
N GLY A 590 3.23 -30.54 -0.53
CA GLY A 590 4.37 -31.08 -1.27
C GLY A 590 4.51 -30.56 -2.70
N VAL A 591 3.66 -29.63 -3.14
CA VAL A 591 3.72 -29.00 -4.47
C VAL A 591 4.31 -27.60 -4.34
N THR A 592 5.38 -27.34 -5.07
CA THR A 592 6.04 -26.03 -5.10
C THR A 592 5.63 -25.22 -6.33
N ARG A 593 5.93 -23.91 -6.32
CA ARG A 593 5.81 -23.04 -7.51
C ARG A 593 6.57 -23.61 -8.71
N LYS A 594 7.73 -24.23 -8.47
CA LYS A 594 8.58 -24.89 -9.48
C LYS A 594 7.91 -26.11 -10.11
N ASP A 595 7.20 -26.90 -9.32
CA ASP A 595 6.46 -28.06 -9.85
C ASP A 595 5.35 -27.59 -10.78
N LEU A 596 4.67 -26.49 -10.45
CA LEU A 596 3.64 -25.89 -11.30
C LEU A 596 4.19 -25.41 -12.65
N ASP A 597 5.36 -24.76 -12.68
CA ASP A 597 6.01 -24.34 -13.94
C ASP A 597 6.29 -25.49 -14.91
N ARG A 598 6.46 -26.70 -14.38
CA ARG A 598 6.80 -27.91 -15.14
C ARG A 598 5.57 -28.76 -15.47
N VAL A 599 4.37 -28.34 -15.08
CA VAL A 599 3.13 -29.07 -15.36
C VAL A 599 2.91 -29.13 -16.87
N ASP A 600 2.76 -30.34 -17.39
CA ASP A 600 2.37 -30.58 -18.77
C ASP A 600 0.87 -30.35 -18.95
N LEU A 601 0.50 -29.12 -19.30
CA LEU A 601 -0.89 -28.73 -19.51
C LEU A 601 -1.52 -29.40 -20.74
N SER A 602 -0.79 -30.12 -21.60
CA SER A 602 -1.40 -30.90 -22.68
C SER A 602 -2.20 -32.10 -22.16
N LYS A 603 -1.95 -32.54 -20.92
CA LYS A 603 -2.65 -33.62 -20.24
C LYS A 603 -3.73 -33.08 -19.28
N PRO A 604 -4.74 -33.89 -18.92
CA PRO A 604 -5.66 -33.53 -17.85
C PRO A 604 -4.90 -33.25 -16.55
N LEU A 605 -5.26 -32.16 -15.88
CA LEU A 605 -4.71 -31.82 -14.58
C LEU A 605 -5.18 -32.83 -13.53
N PRO A 606 -4.32 -33.23 -12.57
CA PRO A 606 -4.79 -33.97 -11.41
C PRO A 606 -5.86 -33.19 -10.64
N ASP A 607 -6.91 -33.88 -10.22
CA ASP A 607 -8.00 -33.28 -9.43
C ASP A 607 -7.45 -32.53 -8.21
N GLY A 608 -7.82 -31.25 -8.11
CA GLY A 608 -7.41 -30.36 -7.02
C GLY A 608 -6.09 -29.61 -7.23
N LEU A 609 -5.31 -29.91 -8.28
CA LEU A 609 -4.04 -29.22 -8.53
C LEU A 609 -4.25 -27.73 -8.88
N ASP A 610 -5.35 -27.37 -9.55
CA ASP A 610 -5.68 -25.97 -9.84
C ASP A 610 -5.92 -25.17 -8.54
N LEU A 611 -6.54 -25.80 -7.53
CA LEU A 611 -6.72 -25.17 -6.21
C LEU A 611 -5.40 -25.05 -5.44
N VAL A 612 -4.48 -26.02 -5.59
CA VAL A 612 -3.12 -25.91 -5.04
C VAL A 612 -2.41 -24.69 -5.65
N ALA A 613 -2.53 -24.51 -6.98
CA ALA A 613 -1.99 -23.33 -7.66
C ALA A 613 -2.65 -22.04 -7.16
N GLU A 614 -3.98 -22.01 -7.00
CA GLU A 614 -4.69 -20.87 -6.43
C GLU A 614 -4.14 -20.46 -5.07
N VAL A 615 -3.98 -21.43 -4.16
CA VAL A 615 -3.50 -21.21 -2.78
C VAL A 615 -2.03 -20.79 -2.76
N LEU A 616 -1.18 -21.35 -3.63
CA LEU A 616 0.23 -20.94 -3.73
C LEU A 616 0.41 -19.50 -4.23
N LEU A 617 -0.51 -19.02 -5.07
CA LEU A 617 -0.44 -17.69 -5.69
C LEU A 617 -1.09 -16.58 -4.86
N THR A 618 -1.67 -16.89 -3.70
CA THR A 618 -2.36 -15.90 -2.86
C THR A 618 -1.44 -14.81 -2.31
N ASN A 619 -0.15 -15.12 -2.15
CA ASN A 619 0.84 -14.16 -1.63
C ASN A 619 1.43 -13.26 -2.72
N SER A 620 1.04 -13.43 -3.99
CA SER A 620 1.57 -12.68 -5.14
C SER A 620 0.64 -11.53 -5.56
N GLY A 621 0.13 -10.77 -4.59
CA GLY A 621 -0.80 -9.66 -4.83
C GLY A 621 -0.13 -8.39 -5.34
N PHE A 622 -0.91 -7.49 -5.94
CA PHE A 622 -0.49 -6.16 -6.39
C PHE A 622 -1.43 -5.11 -5.84
N GLU A 623 -0.95 -4.21 -4.98
CA GLU A 623 -1.74 -3.09 -4.46
C GLU A 623 -1.33 -1.78 -5.17
N PRO A 624 -2.28 -1.09 -5.83
CA PRO A 624 -1.99 0.16 -6.51
C PRO A 624 -1.67 1.26 -5.50
N ARG A 625 -0.69 2.11 -5.83
CA ARG A 625 -0.45 3.38 -5.13
C ARG A 625 -1.10 4.51 -5.91
N PHE A 626 -1.81 5.38 -5.20
CA PHE A 626 -2.42 6.57 -5.78
C PHE A 626 -1.72 7.82 -5.25
N PHE A 627 -1.61 8.82 -6.13
CA PHE A 627 -1.24 10.18 -5.78
C PHE A 627 -2.06 11.13 -6.65
N HIS A 628 -2.38 12.30 -6.13
CA HIS A 628 -3.24 13.29 -6.79
C HIS A 628 -2.67 14.69 -6.63
N SER A 629 -3.21 15.66 -7.37
CA SER A 629 -2.83 17.06 -7.17
C SER A 629 -3.31 17.53 -5.79
N GLU A 630 -2.49 18.31 -5.10
CA GLU A 630 -2.86 18.94 -3.81
C GLU A 630 -3.81 20.13 -4.01
N THR A 631 -3.79 20.72 -5.21
CA THR A 631 -4.64 21.85 -5.57
C THR A 631 -5.80 21.37 -6.43
N TYR A 632 -7.01 21.57 -5.91
CA TYR A 632 -8.26 21.40 -6.65
C TYR A 632 -9.10 22.65 -6.46
N ASP A 633 -8.81 23.74 -7.21
CA ASP A 633 -9.65 24.94 -7.16
C ASP A 633 -10.89 24.73 -8.04
N ALA A 634 -11.94 24.19 -7.43
CA ALA A 634 -13.22 23.97 -8.09
C ALA A 634 -13.97 25.27 -8.41
N ASN A 635 -13.48 26.45 -7.97
CA ASN A 635 -14.17 27.72 -8.17
C ASN A 635 -13.83 28.34 -9.53
N PRO A 636 -14.78 28.36 -10.49
CA PRO A 636 -14.49 28.87 -11.83
C PRO A 636 -14.11 30.36 -11.85
N ALA A 637 -14.61 31.16 -10.89
CA ALA A 637 -14.28 32.58 -10.79
C ALA A 637 -12.79 32.82 -10.49
N ARG A 638 -12.15 31.92 -9.73
CA ARG A 638 -10.72 31.99 -9.45
C ARG A 638 -9.91 31.45 -10.61
N LEU A 639 -10.34 30.33 -11.15
CA LEU A 639 -9.64 29.65 -12.24
C LEU A 639 -9.58 30.49 -13.52
N PHE A 640 -10.67 31.20 -13.84
CA PHE A 640 -10.74 32.10 -15.01
C PHE A 640 -10.51 33.56 -14.66
N LYS A 641 -9.99 33.87 -13.46
CA LYS A 641 -9.82 35.25 -12.98
C LYS A 641 -9.07 36.13 -13.97
N ASP A 642 -7.97 35.64 -14.54
CA ASP A 642 -7.14 36.43 -15.46
C ASP A 642 -7.84 36.66 -16.81
N PHE A 643 -8.54 35.65 -17.33
CA PHE A 643 -9.35 35.78 -18.54
C PHE A 643 -10.50 36.78 -18.36
N ILE A 644 -11.21 36.69 -17.23
CA ILE A 644 -12.31 37.58 -16.89
C ILE A 644 -11.77 39.00 -16.65
N GLY A 645 -10.69 39.14 -15.88
CA GLY A 645 -10.06 40.42 -15.56
C GLY A 645 -9.64 41.17 -16.82
N TYR A 646 -9.04 40.48 -17.79
CA TYR A 646 -8.67 41.07 -19.09
C TYR A 646 -9.84 41.77 -19.80
N GLN A 647 -11.06 41.19 -19.72
CA GLN A 647 -12.24 41.75 -20.37
C GLN A 647 -12.96 42.80 -19.50
N ILE A 648 -13.06 42.55 -18.21
CA ILE A 648 -13.97 43.27 -17.29
C ILE A 648 -13.28 44.44 -16.57
N ASP A 649 -11.98 44.36 -16.28
CA ASP A 649 -11.26 45.41 -15.56
C ASP A 649 -11.30 46.78 -16.28
N PRO A 650 -11.15 46.88 -17.62
CA PRO A 650 -11.28 48.16 -18.32
C PRO A 650 -12.64 48.83 -18.12
N LEU A 651 -13.72 48.04 -18.09
CA LEU A 651 -15.08 48.55 -17.83
C LEU A 651 -15.21 49.00 -16.38
N LYS A 652 -14.72 48.20 -15.43
CA LYS A 652 -14.73 48.53 -14.01
C LYS A 652 -13.98 49.82 -13.71
N ASP A 653 -12.76 49.98 -14.23
CA ASP A 653 -11.93 51.17 -14.05
C ASP A 653 -12.61 52.43 -14.63
N ARG A 654 -13.29 52.27 -15.76
CA ARG A 654 -14.08 53.33 -16.38
C ARG A 654 -15.24 53.78 -15.49
N LEU A 655 -16.03 52.82 -15.02
CA LEU A 655 -17.18 53.07 -14.14
C LEU A 655 -16.75 53.73 -12.83
N GLU A 656 -15.61 53.30 -12.27
CA GLU A 656 -15.04 53.91 -11.07
C GLU A 656 -14.58 55.35 -11.31
N SER A 657 -13.95 55.61 -12.46
CA SER A 657 -13.49 56.96 -12.82
C SER A 657 -14.65 57.94 -13.02
N GLU A 658 -15.72 57.52 -13.70
CA GLU A 658 -16.92 58.34 -13.90
C GLU A 658 -17.64 58.67 -12.60
N TYR A 659 -17.80 57.67 -11.72
CA TYR A 659 -18.42 57.92 -10.43
C TYR A 659 -17.60 58.90 -9.57
N LYS A 660 -16.26 58.82 -9.61
CA LYS A 660 -15.39 59.74 -8.86
C LYS A 660 -15.48 61.18 -9.36
N LEU A 661 -15.61 61.39 -10.67
CA LEU A 661 -15.63 62.72 -11.28
C LEU A 661 -17.03 63.35 -11.25
N ASN A 662 -18.06 62.56 -11.56
CA ASN A 662 -19.40 63.07 -11.89
C ASN A 662 -20.49 62.55 -10.95
N CYS A 663 -20.17 61.61 -10.04
CA CYS A 663 -21.16 60.85 -9.27
C CYS A 663 -22.21 60.12 -10.15
N ASP A 664 -21.90 59.91 -11.44
CA ASP A 664 -22.75 59.20 -12.39
C ASP A 664 -22.39 57.71 -12.39
N TYR A 665 -23.39 56.85 -12.53
CA TYR A 665 -23.24 55.39 -12.58
C TYR A 665 -24.43 54.77 -13.32
N PRO A 666 -24.25 53.59 -13.95
CA PRO A 666 -25.32 52.94 -14.68
C PRO A 666 -26.35 52.33 -13.71
N THR A 667 -27.61 52.72 -13.90
CA THR A 667 -28.78 52.17 -13.20
C THR A 667 -29.56 51.17 -14.03
N ASP A 668 -29.24 51.08 -15.32
CA ASP A 668 -29.81 50.12 -16.27
C ASP A 668 -28.77 49.70 -17.31
N GLU A 669 -29.11 48.69 -18.10
CA GLU A 669 -28.22 48.12 -19.11
C GLU A 669 -27.92 49.11 -20.25
N ALA A 670 -28.88 49.97 -20.62
CA ALA A 670 -28.69 50.97 -21.67
C ALA A 670 -27.63 52.01 -21.26
N ALA A 671 -27.66 52.44 -20.01
CA ALA A 671 -26.65 53.31 -19.42
C ALA A 671 -25.29 52.59 -19.37
N LEU A 672 -25.23 51.33 -18.95
CA LEU A 672 -23.98 50.55 -18.91
C LEU A 672 -23.33 50.45 -20.30
N ARG A 673 -24.12 50.17 -21.33
CA ARG A 673 -23.68 50.14 -22.74
C ARG A 673 -23.14 51.50 -23.19
N ARG A 674 -23.76 52.60 -22.77
CA ARG A 674 -23.24 53.96 -23.02
C ARG A 674 -21.88 54.18 -22.35
N PHE A 675 -21.73 53.79 -21.08
CA PHE A 675 -20.44 53.89 -20.38
C PHE A 675 -19.33 53.08 -21.07
N ALA A 676 -19.65 51.84 -21.47
CA ALA A 676 -18.72 50.96 -22.18
C ALA A 676 -18.30 51.53 -23.54
N SER A 677 -19.27 51.94 -24.38
CA SER A 677 -18.99 52.49 -25.71
C SER A 677 -18.14 53.76 -25.68
N THR A 678 -18.34 54.63 -24.68
CA THR A 678 -17.54 55.86 -24.52
C THR A 678 -16.07 55.55 -24.18
N ALA A 679 -15.79 54.37 -23.64
CA ALA A 679 -14.44 53.87 -23.38
C ALA A 679 -13.89 52.99 -24.51
N GLY A 680 -14.60 52.87 -25.64
CA GLY A 680 -14.20 52.00 -26.75
C GLY A 680 -14.39 50.50 -26.46
N ILE A 681 -15.19 50.15 -25.46
CA ILE A 681 -15.47 48.76 -25.08
C ILE A 681 -16.72 48.29 -25.81
N ALA A 682 -16.59 47.25 -26.63
CA ALA A 682 -17.70 46.58 -27.30
C ALA A 682 -18.42 45.67 -26.29
N PHE A 683 -19.39 46.23 -25.57
CA PHE A 683 -20.07 45.53 -24.48
C PHE A 683 -20.71 44.19 -24.89
N ASP A 684 -21.26 44.12 -26.11
CA ASP A 684 -21.87 42.89 -26.66
C ASP A 684 -20.85 41.80 -27.01
N GLU A 685 -19.56 42.12 -27.06
CA GLU A 685 -18.48 41.17 -27.32
C GLU A 685 -17.85 40.64 -26.02
N LEU A 686 -18.32 41.12 -24.85
CA LEU A 686 -17.87 40.61 -23.55
C LEU A 686 -18.54 39.26 -23.28
N LEU A 687 -17.76 38.19 -23.41
CA LEU A 687 -18.23 36.82 -23.26
C LEU A 687 -17.47 36.13 -22.12
N ASP A 688 -18.19 35.29 -21.39
CA ASP A 688 -17.59 34.39 -20.40
C ASP A 688 -16.70 33.31 -21.08
N PRO A 689 -15.91 32.52 -20.31
CA PRO A 689 -15.05 31.48 -20.87
C PRO A 689 -15.76 30.42 -21.73
N TRP A 690 -17.09 30.36 -21.67
CA TRP A 690 -17.94 29.44 -22.41
C TRP A 690 -18.68 30.12 -23.56
N GLU A 691 -18.23 31.31 -23.97
CA GLU A 691 -18.79 32.10 -25.07
C GLU A 691 -20.24 32.56 -24.81
N THR A 692 -20.64 32.66 -23.55
CA THR A 692 -21.97 33.16 -23.15
C THR A 692 -21.87 34.63 -22.74
N PRO A 693 -22.75 35.52 -23.23
CA PRO A 693 -22.79 36.90 -22.77
C PRO A 693 -23.09 36.98 -21.27
N TYR A 694 -22.42 37.89 -20.56
CA TYR A 694 -22.70 38.12 -19.14
C TYR A 694 -24.12 38.66 -18.92
N ARG A 695 -24.79 38.18 -17.86
CA ARG A 695 -26.07 38.75 -17.42
C ARG A 695 -25.82 39.90 -16.47
N THR A 696 -26.43 41.05 -16.74
CA THR A 696 -26.34 42.22 -15.86
C THR A 696 -27.62 42.42 -15.07
N SER A 697 -27.47 42.66 -13.77
CA SER A 697 -28.57 42.94 -12.85
C SER A 697 -28.33 44.27 -12.15
N PHE A 698 -29.41 45.04 -11.98
CA PHE A 698 -29.40 46.34 -11.32
C PHE A 698 -30.46 46.35 -10.23
N PHE A 699 -30.06 46.61 -8.99
CA PHE A 699 -30.97 46.67 -7.85
C PHE A 699 -30.39 47.52 -6.72
N ALA A 700 -31.25 48.00 -5.82
CA ALA A 700 -30.83 48.72 -4.63
C ALA A 700 -30.68 47.75 -3.45
N GLN A 701 -29.59 47.92 -2.69
CA GLN A 701 -29.33 47.21 -1.44
C GLN A 701 -28.85 48.19 -0.37
N GLY A 702 -29.67 48.39 0.66
CA GLY A 702 -29.39 49.39 1.68
C GLY A 702 -29.31 50.80 1.07
N ALA A 703 -28.17 51.49 1.27
CA ALA A 703 -27.94 52.85 0.75
C ALA A 703 -27.23 52.87 -0.62
N ALA A 704 -27.00 51.70 -1.23
CA ALA A 704 -26.24 51.56 -2.46
C ALA A 704 -27.09 50.99 -3.60
N ASP A 705 -26.85 51.51 -4.80
CA ASP A 705 -27.23 50.83 -6.04
C ASP A 705 -26.13 49.84 -6.40
N VAL A 706 -26.57 48.63 -6.75
CA VAL A 706 -25.72 47.49 -7.06
C VAL A 706 -25.85 47.20 -8.55
N LEU A 707 -24.72 47.25 -9.24
CA LEU A 707 -24.52 46.61 -10.54
C LEU A 707 -23.83 45.27 -10.30
N GLU A 708 -24.45 44.19 -10.78
CA GLU A 708 -23.87 42.86 -10.78
C GLU A 708 -23.79 42.31 -12.20
N MET A 709 -22.65 41.73 -12.57
CA MET A 709 -22.48 40.95 -13.78
C MET A 709 -22.22 39.49 -13.40
N THR A 710 -22.97 38.58 -14.01
CA THR A 710 -22.96 37.14 -13.69
C THR A 710 -22.61 36.33 -14.93
N SER A 711 -21.74 35.34 -14.76
CA SER A 711 -21.43 34.30 -15.75
C SER A 711 -22.48 33.18 -15.66
N ALA A 712 -22.89 32.62 -16.80
CA ALA A 712 -23.82 31.48 -16.86
C ALA A 712 -23.14 30.14 -16.54
N GLY A 713 -21.82 30.15 -16.32
CA GLY A 713 -21.08 28.94 -16.01
C GLY A 713 -20.90 28.02 -17.22
N ALA A 714 -20.45 26.81 -16.96
CA ALA A 714 -20.13 25.82 -17.98
C ALA A 714 -21.36 25.22 -18.65
N ASP A 715 -22.51 25.19 -17.97
CA ASP A 715 -23.76 24.68 -18.53
C ASP A 715 -24.48 25.69 -19.45
N LYS A 716 -23.98 26.94 -19.48
CA LYS A 716 -24.49 28.08 -20.25
C LYS A 716 -25.94 28.46 -19.92
N GLN A 717 -26.44 28.08 -18.75
CA GLN A 717 -27.80 28.35 -18.30
C GLN A 717 -27.76 29.18 -17.03
N PHE A 718 -28.44 30.32 -17.04
CA PHE A 718 -28.52 31.14 -15.84
C PHE A 718 -29.43 30.54 -14.77
N ASN A 719 -29.11 30.84 -13.51
CA ASN A 719 -29.76 30.38 -12.28
C ASN A 719 -29.53 28.89 -11.98
N THR A 720 -28.38 28.37 -12.35
CA THR A 720 -27.92 27.02 -12.01
C THR A 720 -26.79 27.11 -10.97
N ALA A 721 -26.23 25.96 -10.58
CA ALA A 721 -25.26 25.89 -9.47
C ALA A 721 -23.87 26.43 -9.86
N ASP A 722 -23.57 26.54 -11.15
CA ASP A 722 -22.30 27.03 -11.68
C ASP A 722 -22.33 28.50 -12.12
N ASP A 723 -23.44 29.22 -11.91
CA ASP A 723 -23.49 30.69 -11.99
C ASP A 723 -22.52 31.31 -10.96
N PHE A 724 -21.76 32.33 -11.38
CA PHE A 724 -20.96 33.12 -10.45
C PHE A 724 -20.83 34.57 -10.87
N THR A 725 -20.73 35.45 -9.88
CA THR A 725 -20.56 36.89 -10.07
C THR A 725 -19.14 37.21 -10.51
N VAL A 726 -19.01 37.86 -11.68
CA VAL A 726 -17.72 38.28 -12.26
C VAL A 726 -17.37 39.73 -11.92
N LEU A 727 -18.39 40.56 -11.70
CA LEU A 727 -18.23 41.94 -11.29
C LEU A 727 -19.38 42.32 -10.37
N ARG A 728 -19.06 42.97 -9.25
CA ARG A 728 -20.04 43.58 -8.37
C ARG A 728 -19.56 44.99 -7.99
N ILE A 729 -20.38 45.98 -8.30
CA ILE A 729 -20.11 47.39 -8.03
C ILE A 729 -21.25 47.94 -7.19
N GLU A 730 -20.92 48.46 -6.01
CA GLU A 730 -21.87 49.10 -5.10
C GLU A 730 -21.57 50.60 -5.04
N ARG A 731 -22.58 51.45 -5.28
CA ARG A 731 -22.44 52.91 -5.29
C ARG A 731 -23.55 53.57 -4.49
N PRO A 732 -23.22 54.45 -3.52
CA PRO A 732 -24.23 55.21 -2.81
C PRO A 732 -25.08 56.07 -3.76
N TYR A 733 -26.36 55.75 -3.89
CA TYR A 733 -27.28 56.44 -4.81
C TYR A 733 -27.67 57.84 -4.32
N PHE A 734 -27.57 58.09 -3.02
CA PHE A 734 -27.98 59.36 -2.41
C PHE A 734 -26.83 60.37 -2.26
N ARG A 735 -25.61 60.03 -2.69
CA ARG A 735 -24.41 60.85 -2.41
C ARG A 735 -24.51 62.26 -2.95
N PHE A 736 -24.88 62.44 -4.22
CA PHE A 736 -24.96 63.76 -4.85
C PHE A 736 -25.93 64.70 -4.11
N THR A 737 -27.12 64.20 -3.80
CA THR A 737 -28.14 64.94 -3.04
C THR A 737 -27.69 65.19 -1.60
N GLY A 738 -27.08 64.19 -0.95
CA GLY A 738 -26.52 64.33 0.40
C GLY A 738 -25.46 65.44 0.48
N GLU A 739 -24.53 65.48 -0.46
CA GLU A 739 -23.52 66.54 -0.54
C GLU A 739 -24.15 67.92 -0.80
N ALA A 740 -25.22 67.98 -1.59
CA ALA A 740 -26.01 69.21 -1.77
C ALA A 740 -26.74 69.65 -0.48
N ILE A 741 -27.23 68.73 0.34
CA ILE A 741 -27.79 69.04 1.67
C ILE A 741 -26.71 69.65 2.57
N ASN A 742 -25.49 69.11 2.55
CA ASN A 742 -24.38 69.68 3.33
C ASN A 742 -24.10 71.12 2.89
N ARG A 743 -23.96 71.36 1.58
CA ARG A 743 -23.70 72.70 1.03
C ARG A 743 -24.85 73.67 1.29
N GLY A 744 -26.10 73.25 1.11
CA GLY A 744 -27.29 74.06 1.38
C GLY A 744 -27.40 74.44 2.87
N ALA A 745 -27.18 73.48 3.76
CA ALA A 745 -27.17 73.73 5.21
C ALA A 745 -26.05 74.72 5.60
N GLN A 746 -24.84 74.50 5.08
CA GLN A 746 -23.70 75.37 5.37
C GLN A 746 -23.93 76.79 4.85
N ARG A 747 -24.45 76.93 3.62
CA ARG A 747 -24.77 78.22 2.99
C ARG A 747 -25.81 79.00 3.79
N PHE A 748 -26.89 78.35 4.20
CA PHE A 748 -27.91 78.95 5.06
C PHE A 748 -27.30 79.46 6.36
N HIS A 749 -26.46 78.64 6.99
CA HIS A 749 -25.80 78.98 8.23
C HIS A 749 -24.85 80.18 8.07
N SER A 750 -23.96 80.16 7.07
CA SER A 750 -23.06 81.28 6.79
C SER A 750 -23.80 82.58 6.46
N ARG A 751 -24.98 82.50 5.82
CA ARG A 751 -25.78 83.67 5.44
C ARG A 751 -26.60 84.27 6.58
N THR A 752 -27.06 83.46 7.53
CA THR A 752 -28.06 83.87 8.53
C THR A 752 -27.59 83.76 9.99
N GLY A 753 -26.52 83.00 10.25
CA GLY A 753 -26.11 82.59 11.60
C GLY A 753 -27.10 81.62 12.28
N GLN A 754 -28.17 81.20 11.59
CA GLN A 754 -29.17 80.26 12.09
C GLN A 754 -28.90 78.84 11.56
N PHE A 755 -29.60 77.85 12.10
CA PHE A 755 -29.49 76.44 11.69
C PHE A 755 -30.81 75.98 11.08
N ILE A 756 -30.74 75.16 10.03
CA ILE A 756 -31.94 74.56 9.42
C ILE A 756 -32.51 73.53 10.41
N ARG A 757 -33.77 73.71 10.81
CA ARG A 757 -34.47 72.85 11.79
C ARG A 757 -35.81 72.32 11.30
N ASP A 758 -36.19 72.62 10.07
CA ASP A 758 -37.45 72.19 9.48
C ASP A 758 -37.28 71.87 8.00
N ALA A 759 -38.12 70.96 7.51
CA ALA A 759 -38.07 70.49 6.13
C ALA A 759 -38.35 71.60 5.10
N GLY A 760 -39.23 72.57 5.43
CA GLY A 760 -39.57 73.65 4.52
C GLY A 760 -38.38 74.57 4.22
N THR A 761 -37.57 74.86 5.23
CA THR A 761 -36.33 75.62 5.09
C THR A 761 -35.28 74.86 4.29
N LEU A 762 -35.08 73.56 4.58
CA LEU A 762 -34.13 72.75 3.81
C LEU A 762 -34.49 72.69 2.33
N LYS A 763 -35.77 72.42 2.02
CA LYS A 763 -36.26 72.33 0.65
C LYS A 763 -36.07 73.62 -0.14
N ARG A 764 -36.25 74.79 0.48
CA ARG A 764 -35.98 76.09 -0.16
C ARG A 764 -34.51 76.30 -0.48
N GLU A 765 -33.60 75.85 0.39
CA GLU A 765 -32.15 75.96 0.16
C GLU A 765 -31.70 74.97 -0.93
N LEU A 766 -32.25 73.75 -0.95
CA LEU A 766 -31.97 72.77 -2.00
C LEU A 766 -32.46 73.22 -3.39
N ARG A 767 -33.59 73.93 -3.47
CA ARG A 767 -34.06 74.52 -4.73
C ARG A 767 -33.09 75.54 -5.31
N GLN A 768 -32.29 76.22 -4.48
CA GLN A 768 -31.22 77.11 -4.96
C GLN A 768 -30.03 76.34 -5.54
N GLU A 769 -29.89 75.05 -5.22
CA GLU A 769 -28.97 74.11 -5.88
C GLU A 769 -29.62 73.36 -7.05
N GLY A 770 -30.83 73.73 -7.46
CA GLY A 770 -31.57 73.08 -8.54
C GLY A 770 -32.20 71.74 -8.15
N ILE A 771 -32.28 71.43 -6.86
CA ILE A 771 -32.83 70.16 -6.37
C ILE A 771 -34.23 70.40 -5.79
N ASP A 772 -35.24 69.81 -6.43
CA ASP A 772 -36.59 69.74 -5.85
C ASP A 772 -36.75 68.45 -5.05
N PHE A 773 -36.46 68.51 -3.75
CA PHE A 773 -36.42 67.34 -2.87
C PHE A 773 -37.73 66.54 -2.83
N ASP A 774 -38.89 67.21 -2.99
CA ASP A 774 -40.20 66.55 -3.01
C ASP A 774 -40.46 65.70 -4.27
N SER A 775 -39.70 65.94 -5.34
CA SER A 775 -39.74 65.13 -6.55
C SER A 775 -38.84 63.89 -6.50
N LEU A 776 -37.97 63.82 -5.48
CA LEU A 776 -37.04 62.72 -5.33
C LEU A 776 -37.73 61.54 -4.64
N HIS A 777 -37.51 60.35 -5.20
CA HIS A 777 -38.01 59.10 -4.67
C HIS A 777 -36.83 58.16 -4.46
N ASP A 778 -36.94 57.29 -3.46
CA ASP A 778 -36.00 56.20 -3.28
C ASP A 778 -36.13 55.14 -4.39
N PRO A 779 -35.20 54.17 -4.50
CA PRO A 779 -35.25 53.13 -5.53
C PRO A 779 -36.54 52.29 -5.52
N TRP A 780 -37.32 52.32 -4.43
CA TRP A 780 -38.59 51.61 -4.29
C TRP A 780 -39.81 52.48 -4.62
N GLY A 781 -39.58 53.74 -5.01
CA GLY A 781 -40.59 54.69 -5.47
C GLY A 781 -41.24 55.49 -4.34
N GLU A 782 -40.70 55.47 -3.13
CA GLU A 782 -41.24 56.20 -1.98
C GLU A 782 -40.49 57.51 -1.72
N PRO A 783 -41.17 58.56 -1.21
CA PRO A 783 -40.53 59.82 -0.88
C PRO A 783 -39.61 59.69 0.35
N TYR A 784 -38.49 60.42 0.33
CA TYR A 784 -37.57 60.44 1.46
C TYR A 784 -38.14 61.14 2.70
N ARG A 785 -37.78 60.63 3.89
CA ARG A 785 -38.09 61.27 5.18
C ARG A 785 -36.93 62.13 5.66
N LEU A 786 -37.26 63.33 6.12
CA LEU A 786 -36.34 64.26 6.77
C LEU A 786 -36.62 64.30 8.27
N ASP A 787 -35.63 63.92 9.06
CA ASP A 787 -35.65 64.09 10.52
C ASP A 787 -34.59 65.11 10.94
N PHE A 788 -34.91 65.88 11.98
CA PHE A 788 -34.02 66.92 12.53
C PHE A 788 -33.73 66.61 13.99
N GLY A 789 -32.45 66.62 14.36
CA GLY A 789 -32.02 66.27 15.70
C GLY A 789 -30.83 67.09 16.17
N VAL A 790 -30.50 66.90 17.44
CA VAL A 790 -29.31 67.46 18.07
C VAL A 790 -28.51 66.31 18.65
N SER A 791 -27.23 66.23 18.30
CA SER A 791 -26.29 65.31 18.89
C SER A 791 -25.08 66.08 19.39
N GLN A 792 -24.94 66.17 20.72
CA GLN A 792 -23.91 66.97 21.39
C GLN A 792 -23.90 68.43 20.89
N THR A 793 -22.80 68.85 20.26
CA THR A 793 -22.62 70.21 19.71
C THR A 793 -23.12 70.35 18.27
N LYS A 794 -23.74 69.32 17.67
CA LYS A 794 -24.11 69.30 16.26
C LYS A 794 -25.63 69.30 16.07
N PHE A 795 -26.12 70.22 15.26
CA PHE A 795 -27.43 70.07 14.63
C PHE A 795 -27.31 69.12 13.45
N GLN A 796 -28.20 68.12 13.40
CA GLN A 796 -28.17 67.08 12.39
C GLN A 796 -29.47 67.03 11.59
N ILE A 797 -29.32 66.81 10.29
CA ILE A 797 -30.39 66.51 9.35
C ILE A 797 -30.17 65.08 8.89
N PHE A 798 -31.15 64.22 9.14
CA PHE A 798 -31.14 62.83 8.72
C PHE A 798 -32.06 62.65 7.51
N VAL A 799 -31.56 61.96 6.49
CA VAL A 799 -32.37 61.53 5.35
C VAL A 799 -32.54 60.03 5.42
N ARG A 800 -33.79 59.57 5.40
CA ARG A 800 -34.14 58.15 5.45
C ARG A 800 -34.98 57.73 4.26
N SER A 801 -34.80 56.48 3.84
CA SER A 801 -35.70 55.75 2.96
C SER A 801 -36.47 54.71 3.78
N SER A 802 -37.70 54.43 3.38
CA SER A 802 -38.54 53.40 3.98
C SER A 802 -38.21 51.99 3.49
N GLY A 803 -37.15 51.83 2.71
CA GLY A 803 -36.73 50.52 2.23
C GLY A 803 -37.75 49.82 1.31
N PRO A 804 -37.53 48.52 1.04
CA PRO A 804 -38.40 47.71 0.19
C PRO A 804 -39.83 47.54 0.72
N ASP A 805 -40.05 47.59 2.05
CA ASP A 805 -41.40 47.39 2.63
C ASP A 805 -42.31 48.62 2.52
N LYS A 806 -41.73 49.77 2.14
CA LYS A 806 -42.39 51.06 1.93
C LYS A 806 -43.03 51.64 3.19
N ARG A 807 -42.56 51.25 4.38
CA ARG A 807 -43.15 51.61 5.66
C ARG A 807 -42.10 51.87 6.73
N PHE A 808 -42.00 53.14 7.13
CA PHE A 808 -41.19 53.48 8.30
C PHE A 808 -41.74 52.87 9.60
N ALA A 809 -40.90 52.12 10.30
CA ALA A 809 -41.24 51.52 11.59
C ALA A 809 -40.10 51.69 12.63
N PRO A 810 -40.39 51.95 13.92
CA PRO A 810 -39.37 52.22 14.93
C PRO A 810 -38.35 51.09 15.17
N LYS A 811 -38.60 49.89 14.64
CA LYS A 811 -37.76 48.70 14.74
C LYS A 811 -37.69 47.95 13.40
N SER A 812 -37.71 48.68 12.28
CA SER A 812 -37.49 48.07 10.96
C SER A 812 -36.00 47.95 10.69
N ASP A 813 -35.56 46.76 10.29
CA ASP A 813 -34.18 46.52 9.84
C ASP A 813 -33.96 46.95 8.38
N ASP A 814 -35.03 47.34 7.66
CA ASP A 814 -34.98 47.80 6.27
C ASP A 814 -35.04 49.33 6.08
N ASP A 815 -35.40 50.08 7.12
CA ASP A 815 -35.37 51.54 7.14
C ASP A 815 -33.91 52.05 7.04
N VAL A 816 -33.54 52.56 5.86
CA VAL A 816 -32.14 52.93 5.58
C VAL A 816 -31.88 54.40 5.93
N LEU A 817 -30.89 54.66 6.79
CA LEU A 817 -30.31 56.00 6.96
C LEU A 817 -29.35 56.30 5.81
N LEU A 818 -29.76 57.16 4.87
CA LEU A 818 -29.03 57.44 3.64
C LEU A 818 -27.96 58.52 3.80
N TRP A 819 -28.26 59.53 4.60
CA TRP A 819 -27.36 60.66 4.78
C TRP A 819 -27.56 61.34 6.13
N THR A 820 -26.45 61.83 6.69
CA THR A 820 -26.46 62.72 7.85
C THR A 820 -25.66 63.96 7.53
N SER A 821 -26.35 65.09 7.39
CA SER A 821 -25.71 66.41 7.36
C SER A 821 -25.60 66.92 8.78
N SER A 822 -24.44 67.49 9.15
CA SER A 822 -24.23 68.03 10.49
C SER A 822 -23.54 69.38 10.44
N ILE A 823 -24.03 70.33 11.24
CA ILE A 823 -23.36 71.61 11.52
C ILE A 823 -23.11 71.71 13.01
N ASP A 824 -21.87 71.98 13.39
CA ASP A 824 -21.50 72.22 14.78
C ASP A 824 -21.87 73.66 15.16
N TYR A 825 -22.84 73.82 16.06
CA TYR A 825 -23.29 75.14 16.49
C TYR A 825 -22.39 75.77 17.56
N SER A 826 -21.52 74.97 18.16
CA SER A 826 -20.58 75.45 19.17
C SER A 826 -19.34 76.08 18.55
N THR A 827 -19.03 75.81 17.29
CA THR A 827 -17.83 76.36 16.62
C THR A 827 -17.81 77.89 16.63
N ASP A 828 -18.93 78.55 16.28
CA ASP A 828 -19.02 80.01 16.32
C ASP A 828 -18.94 80.57 17.75
N LEU A 829 -19.49 79.84 18.72
CA LEU A 829 -19.45 80.22 20.13
C LEU A 829 -18.05 80.05 20.71
N GLN A 830 -17.38 78.93 20.42
CA GLN A 830 -15.99 78.67 20.79
C GLN A 830 -15.08 79.72 20.18
N ALA A 831 -15.21 80.02 18.88
CA ALA A 831 -14.43 81.08 18.23
C ALA A 831 -14.62 82.45 18.91
N ARG A 832 -15.84 82.79 19.36
CA ARG A 832 -16.11 84.02 20.11
C ARG A 832 -15.55 83.99 21.53
N VAL A 833 -15.66 82.86 22.22
CA VAL A 833 -15.09 82.65 23.55
C VAL A 833 -13.57 82.72 23.48
N ASP A 834 -12.94 82.04 22.54
CA ASP A 834 -11.50 82.09 22.29
C ASP A 834 -11.05 83.51 21.92
N ALA A 835 -11.77 84.20 21.05
CA ALA A 835 -11.47 85.60 20.74
C ALA A 835 -11.57 86.51 21.99
N ALA A 836 -12.56 86.29 22.86
CA ALA A 836 -12.70 87.02 24.11
C ALA A 836 -11.62 86.67 25.14
N LEU A 837 -11.24 85.39 25.27
CA LEU A 837 -10.14 84.91 26.10
C LEU A 837 -8.79 85.45 25.62
N ILE A 838 -8.55 85.47 24.31
CA ILE A 838 -7.37 86.08 23.69
C ILE A 838 -7.35 87.58 23.93
N ALA A 839 -8.49 88.28 23.78
CA ALA A 839 -8.58 89.71 24.04
C ALA A 839 -8.32 90.04 25.52
N TYR A 840 -8.86 89.24 26.45
CA TYR A 840 -8.59 89.36 27.88
C TYR A 840 -7.11 89.12 28.19
N PHE A 841 -6.55 88.00 27.71
CA PHE A 841 -5.14 87.66 27.90
C PHE A 841 -4.20 88.74 27.36
N LYS A 842 -4.51 89.35 26.20
CA LYS A 842 -3.72 90.46 25.65
C LYS A 842 -3.67 91.69 26.56
N VAL A 843 -4.73 91.97 27.32
CA VAL A 843 -4.81 93.12 28.22
C VAL A 843 -4.21 92.79 29.59
N THR A 844 -4.31 91.54 30.03
CA THR A 844 -4.16 91.14 31.43
C THR A 844 -2.95 90.24 31.68
N SER A 845 -2.41 89.61 30.63
CA SER A 845 -1.36 88.56 30.65
C SER A 845 -1.70 87.34 31.51
N HIS A 846 -2.97 87.16 31.87
CA HIS A 846 -3.49 86.00 32.61
C HIS A 846 -4.72 85.44 31.88
N LEU A 847 -4.92 84.12 31.94
CA LEU A 847 -6.19 83.52 31.52
C LEU A 847 -7.22 83.75 32.65
N PRO A 848 -8.47 84.10 32.33
CA PRO A 848 -9.51 84.40 33.31
C PRO A 848 -10.00 83.17 34.09
#